data_AF-A0A223V8H5-F1
#
_entry.id   AF-A0A223V8H5-F1
#
_cell.length_a   1.000
_cell.length_b   1.000
_cell.length_c   1.000
_cell.angle_alpha   90.00
_cell.angle_beta   90.00
_cell.angle_gamma   90.00
#
_symmetry.space_group_name_H-M   'P 1'
#
loop_
_entity.id
_entity.type
_entity.pdbx_description
1 polymer ?
#
loop_
_entity_poly.entity_id
_entity_poly.type
_entity_poly.pdbx_seq_one_letter_code
_entity_poly.pdbx_strand_id
1 'polypeptide(L)'
;MYIKRTALLLIYFVFTNFICAQQEIKLYEGKAPGSEEWTWKKGLSEKNQFNTPIVYNVIDPTITAYLPPKSTANGTAVIVAPGGAFHTLSVQSEGIDVAKWLNSKGIAAFVLKYRLARSFTDDPVKELMGKMSDFDALDKENEPIIPLAMADGLKAMEYVRSNAKEMNIDPDKVGFMGFSAGGTLAMSVLYNADEDTRPNFVAPIYAYEPAVIGSDIPATKTPIYVAVASDDQLGMVPYSINIYKKWFEADQPSELHIYEKGGHGFGMRQQGIPTDTWYEQFGAWLKMHGFMEKPASISPFQRIPSPNDSLESVVWREDSNLQFNIYAPEAEKVSVSGDFPGGFPGITLKKDYLGVWSGQTENKVTPDIYTYDFKVNEINTLDPKNNLVKESLNGFSNLVEIKGPENNFQTRKNVPHGRVEEVWYTSQSLNGAQRRLHVYLPPSYGQLKKKDKLPVLYLLHGGGDNDASWTTAGRANVILDNLYAEGKLEPMLVVMPSGHTEEEGFFMGVGPDQDPFCKDLLNDIIPLIESTYPVSTIRSHRAIAGLSMGGVQILNTALWNPELFGYVIPMSTGYFSPNIAEIKEKYADVMKNEEINQFDLFQIYMGGEEDIAYQNNLNMMAMFDDFGIEYNYKNGGKGHTFLTWRRNLHDFAPLLFKNK
;
A
#
# COMPACT_ATOMS: atom_id res chain seq x y z
N MET A 1 -28.15 37.88 33.78
CA MET A 1 -28.25 36.95 34.92
C MET A 1 -28.04 35.55 34.37
N TYR A 2 -27.06 34.84 34.92
CA TYR A 2 -26.65 33.47 34.59
C TYR A 2 -27.85 32.51 34.49
N ILE A 3 -27.81 31.46 33.66
CA ILE A 3 -27.46 30.10 34.10
C ILE A 3 -27.12 29.20 32.89
N LYS A 4 -25.94 28.58 32.96
CA LYS A 4 -25.52 27.35 32.26
C LYS A 4 -26.31 26.16 32.81
N ARG A 5 -26.56 25.11 32.01
CA ARG A 5 -25.98 23.74 32.23
C ARG A 5 -26.66 22.60 31.44
N THR A 6 -25.79 21.92 30.67
CA THR A 6 -25.67 20.46 30.44
C THR A 6 -26.83 19.68 29.83
N ALA A 7 -26.68 19.36 28.54
CA ALA A 7 -27.16 18.11 27.96
C ALA A 7 -26.07 17.04 28.10
N LEU A 8 -26.32 15.99 28.89
CA LEU A 8 -25.57 14.73 28.82
C LEU A 8 -26.10 13.96 27.61
N LEU A 9 -25.28 13.82 26.56
CA LEU A 9 -25.51 12.83 25.51
C LEU A 9 -24.70 11.59 25.87
N LEU A 10 -25.38 10.57 26.39
CA LEU A 10 -24.82 9.23 26.53
C LEU A 10 -24.65 8.64 25.13
N ILE A 11 -23.43 8.59 24.62
CA ILE A 11 -23.08 7.83 23.42
C ILE A 11 -22.85 6.39 23.86
N TYR A 12 -23.77 5.51 23.48
CA TYR A 12 -23.60 4.07 23.55
C TYR A 12 -22.49 3.68 22.56
N PHE A 13 -21.31 3.32 23.06
CA PHE A 13 -20.30 2.61 22.27
C PHE A 13 -20.82 1.20 22.00
N VAL A 14 -21.41 0.99 20.83
CA VAL A 14 -21.57 -0.36 20.28
C VAL A 14 -20.20 -0.75 19.73
N PHE A 15 -19.45 -1.54 20.49
CA PHE A 15 -18.32 -2.29 19.96
C PHE A 15 -18.87 -3.32 18.96
N THR A 16 -18.94 -2.94 17.69
CA THR A 16 -18.99 -3.91 16.60
C THR A 16 -17.62 -4.54 16.47
N ASN A 17 -17.44 -5.72 17.06
CA ASN A 17 -16.33 -6.61 16.73
C ASN A 17 -16.43 -6.95 15.24
N PHE A 18 -15.63 -6.31 14.39
CA PHE A 18 -15.46 -6.76 13.01
C PHE A 18 -14.49 -7.94 13.01
N ILE A 19 -15.05 -9.11 12.75
CA ILE A 19 -14.30 -10.34 12.51
C ILE A 19 -13.43 -10.11 11.26
N CYS A 20 -12.12 -10.30 11.37
CA CYS A 20 -11.25 -10.49 10.21
C CYS A 20 -11.82 -11.64 9.37
N ALA A 21 -12.39 -11.35 8.20
CA ALA A 21 -12.92 -12.37 7.32
C ALA A 21 -11.73 -13.20 6.78
N GLN A 22 -11.71 -14.50 7.11
CA GLN A 22 -10.79 -15.48 6.54
C GLN A 22 -10.99 -15.53 5.01
N GLN A 23 -9.95 -15.32 4.21
CA GLN A 23 -10.04 -15.31 2.75
C GLN A 23 -10.13 -16.74 2.19
N GLU A 24 -11.11 -17.00 1.32
CA GLU A 24 -11.27 -18.27 0.57
C GLU A 24 -10.36 -18.23 -0.67
N ILE A 25 -9.42 -19.17 -0.79
CA ILE A 25 -8.41 -19.24 -1.85
C ILE A 25 -8.89 -20.24 -2.91
N LYS A 26 -8.96 -19.83 -4.18
CA LYS A 26 -9.28 -20.72 -5.31
C LYS A 26 -8.08 -21.59 -5.66
N LEU A 27 -8.31 -22.87 -5.94
CA LEU A 27 -7.25 -23.81 -6.31
C LEU A 27 -6.84 -23.74 -7.80
N TYR A 28 -7.70 -23.18 -8.66
CA TYR A 28 -7.47 -23.08 -10.09
C TYR A 28 -7.66 -21.64 -10.58
N GLU A 29 -6.81 -21.24 -11.53
CA GLU A 29 -7.00 -20.01 -12.30
C GLU A 29 -8.07 -20.26 -13.37
N GLY A 30 -9.29 -19.81 -13.12
CA GLY A 30 -10.44 -20.06 -14.01
C GLY A 30 -11.30 -21.23 -13.54
N LYS A 31 -11.91 -21.96 -14.49
CA LYS A 31 -12.76 -23.12 -14.19
C LYS A 31 -11.90 -24.35 -13.86
N ALA A 32 -12.34 -25.15 -12.89
CA ALA A 32 -11.63 -26.38 -12.51
C ALA A 32 -11.68 -27.45 -13.63
N PRO A 33 -10.54 -28.06 -14.01
CA PRO A 33 -10.47 -29.03 -15.10
C PRO A 33 -11.38 -30.26 -14.90
N GLY A 34 -12.15 -30.64 -15.92
CA GLY A 34 -13.12 -31.75 -15.85
C GLY A 34 -14.52 -31.34 -15.32
N SER A 35 -14.72 -30.08 -14.98
CA SER A 35 -16.00 -29.50 -14.54
C SER A 35 -16.31 -28.17 -15.23
N GLU A 36 -15.71 -27.91 -16.39
CA GLU A 36 -15.81 -26.64 -17.11
C GLU A 36 -17.25 -26.33 -17.55
N GLU A 37 -18.05 -27.35 -17.81
CA GLU A 37 -19.46 -27.24 -18.22
C GLU A 37 -20.43 -27.20 -17.03
N TRP A 38 -19.95 -27.29 -15.78
CA TRP A 38 -20.81 -27.23 -14.61
C TRP A 38 -21.29 -25.79 -14.37
N THR A 39 -22.60 -25.63 -14.14
CA THR A 39 -23.27 -24.31 -14.09
C THR A 39 -24.08 -24.07 -12.82
N TRP A 40 -24.09 -25.02 -11.89
CA TRP A 40 -24.84 -24.88 -10.65
C TRP A 40 -24.11 -24.02 -9.62
N LYS A 41 -24.87 -23.45 -8.68
CA LYS A 41 -24.33 -22.58 -7.64
C LYS A 41 -24.05 -23.35 -6.36
N LYS A 42 -22.87 -23.12 -5.78
CA LYS A 42 -22.52 -23.53 -4.40
C LYS A 42 -23.59 -23.02 -3.44
N GLY A 43 -24.08 -23.90 -2.56
CA GLY A 43 -25.09 -23.56 -1.55
C GLY A 43 -24.61 -23.87 -0.14
N LEU A 44 -25.28 -23.28 0.85
CA LEU A 44 -25.10 -23.51 2.29
C LEU A 44 -26.45 -23.96 2.87
N SER A 45 -26.47 -25.08 3.58
CA SER A 45 -27.63 -25.54 4.34
C SER A 45 -27.31 -25.58 5.83
N GLU A 46 -27.96 -24.71 6.61
CA GLU A 46 -27.75 -24.60 8.06
C GLU A 46 -28.75 -25.42 8.87
N LYS A 47 -29.92 -25.72 8.28
CA LYS A 47 -31.00 -26.51 8.89
C LYS A 47 -31.19 -27.78 8.09
N ASN A 48 -30.63 -28.88 8.58
CA ASN A 48 -30.64 -30.17 7.92
C ASN A 48 -30.53 -31.30 8.96
N GLN A 49 -30.70 -32.55 8.52
CA GLN A 49 -30.70 -33.72 9.43
C GLN A 49 -29.34 -33.98 10.11
N PHE A 50 -28.23 -33.45 9.60
CA PHE A 50 -26.91 -33.59 10.23
C PHE A 50 -26.70 -32.62 11.41
N ASN A 51 -27.60 -31.65 11.61
CA ASN A 51 -27.53 -30.64 12.67
C ASN A 51 -26.20 -29.87 12.69
N THR A 52 -25.63 -29.62 11.51
CA THR A 52 -24.42 -28.82 11.32
C THR A 52 -24.49 -28.09 9.97
N PRO A 53 -23.95 -26.87 9.83
CA PRO A 53 -23.86 -26.21 8.54
C PRO A 53 -23.09 -27.04 7.53
N ILE A 54 -23.71 -27.28 6.37
CA ILE A 54 -23.10 -28.03 5.26
C ILE A 54 -23.04 -27.19 3.98
N VAL A 55 -22.01 -27.42 3.17
CA VAL A 55 -21.88 -26.86 1.83
C VAL A 55 -22.20 -27.94 0.81
N TYR A 56 -22.85 -27.58 -0.29
CA TYR A 56 -23.18 -28.50 -1.38
C TYR A 56 -22.97 -27.80 -2.73
N ASN A 57 -22.99 -28.57 -3.83
CA ASN A 57 -22.88 -28.02 -5.19
C ASN A 57 -21.58 -27.24 -5.45
N VAL A 58 -20.46 -27.68 -4.88
CA VAL A 58 -19.15 -27.06 -5.11
C VAL A 58 -18.67 -27.40 -6.53
N ILE A 59 -18.46 -26.36 -7.34
CA ILE A 59 -17.86 -26.46 -8.68
C ILE A 59 -16.46 -25.82 -8.74
N ASP A 60 -16.25 -24.76 -7.95
CA ASP A 60 -14.98 -24.06 -7.82
C ASP A 60 -14.35 -24.45 -6.48
N PRO A 61 -13.40 -25.40 -6.48
CA PRO A 61 -12.81 -25.89 -5.25
C PRO A 61 -11.85 -24.85 -4.66
N THR A 62 -11.87 -24.77 -3.34
CA THR A 62 -11.17 -23.73 -2.58
C THR A 62 -10.58 -24.31 -1.31
N ILE A 63 -9.53 -23.64 -0.81
CA ILE A 63 -9.06 -23.84 0.56
C ILE A 63 -9.30 -22.57 1.36
N THR A 64 -9.66 -22.74 2.63
CA THR A 64 -9.71 -21.63 3.59
C THR A 64 -8.58 -21.82 4.60
N ALA A 65 -7.61 -20.91 4.61
CA ALA A 65 -6.43 -21.00 5.46
C ALA A 65 -6.70 -20.46 6.86
N TYR A 66 -6.46 -21.28 7.88
CA TYR A 66 -6.51 -20.96 9.29
C TYR A 66 -5.07 -21.05 9.82
N LEU A 67 -4.43 -19.90 10.01
CA LEU A 67 -3.04 -19.85 10.49
C LEU A 67 -3.01 -19.56 12.00
N PRO A 68 -2.17 -20.25 12.78
CA PRO A 68 -1.97 -19.94 14.19
C PRO A 68 -1.19 -18.62 14.36
N PRO A 69 -1.32 -17.95 15.50
CA PRO A 69 -0.45 -16.82 15.84
C PRO A 69 1.03 -17.20 15.69
N LYS A 70 1.86 -16.29 15.15
CA LYS A 70 3.30 -16.56 14.93
C LYS A 70 4.04 -17.00 16.20
N SER A 71 3.59 -16.54 17.38
CA SER A 71 4.18 -16.91 18.68
C SER A 71 3.94 -18.37 19.08
N THR A 72 2.86 -18.99 18.57
CA THR A 72 2.49 -20.38 18.86
C THR A 72 2.70 -21.31 17.67
N ALA A 73 2.85 -20.79 16.45
CA ALA A 73 3.12 -21.55 15.23
C ALA A 73 4.31 -22.51 15.42
N ASN A 74 4.09 -23.79 15.09
CA ASN A 74 5.08 -24.86 15.22
C ASN A 74 5.61 -25.38 13.87
N GLY A 75 5.18 -24.76 12.76
CA GLY A 75 5.57 -25.13 11.40
C GLY A 75 4.73 -26.24 10.77
N THR A 76 3.87 -26.94 11.51
CA THR A 76 3.04 -28.01 10.94
C THR A 76 1.81 -27.45 10.25
N ALA A 77 1.41 -28.09 9.15
CA ALA A 77 0.18 -27.82 8.43
C ALA A 77 -0.69 -29.07 8.26
N VAL A 78 -2.01 -28.91 8.27
CA VAL A 78 -2.97 -29.97 7.98
C VAL A 78 -4.03 -29.49 7.00
N ILE A 79 -4.18 -30.20 5.88
CA ILE A 79 -5.35 -30.06 5.01
C ILE A 79 -6.49 -30.89 5.58
N VAL A 80 -7.65 -30.28 5.78
CA VAL A 80 -8.84 -30.90 6.38
C VAL A 80 -9.93 -31.00 5.32
N ALA A 81 -10.29 -32.23 4.94
CA ALA A 81 -11.38 -32.53 4.02
C ALA A 81 -12.65 -32.98 4.79
N PRO A 82 -13.70 -32.15 4.84
CA PRO A 82 -14.98 -32.52 5.46
C PRO A 82 -15.65 -33.67 4.70
N GLY A 83 -16.47 -34.46 5.38
CA GLY A 83 -17.25 -35.54 4.77
C GLY A 83 -18.61 -35.11 4.24
N GLY A 84 -19.37 -36.08 3.71
CA GLY A 84 -20.70 -35.85 3.13
C GLY A 84 -20.97 -36.62 1.84
N ALA A 85 -20.37 -37.82 1.73
CA ALA A 85 -20.54 -38.77 0.62
C ALA A 85 -20.25 -38.20 -0.79
N PHE A 86 -19.38 -37.18 -0.93
CA PHE A 86 -19.14 -36.45 -2.18
C PHE A 86 -20.36 -35.68 -2.74
N HIS A 87 -21.47 -35.58 -2.00
CA HIS A 87 -22.64 -34.75 -2.36
C HIS A 87 -22.72 -33.46 -1.52
N THR A 88 -22.21 -33.51 -0.30
CA THR A 88 -22.19 -32.40 0.66
C THR A 88 -20.84 -32.35 1.39
N LEU A 89 -20.60 -31.26 2.12
CA LEU A 89 -19.45 -31.06 2.99
C LEU A 89 -19.96 -30.64 4.36
N SER A 90 -19.74 -31.43 5.41
CA SER A 90 -19.97 -31.09 6.82
C SER A 90 -18.98 -30.04 7.32
N VAL A 91 -18.92 -28.90 6.63
CA VAL A 91 -17.83 -27.93 6.67
C VAL A 91 -17.60 -27.32 8.05
N GLN A 92 -18.65 -27.20 8.86
CA GLN A 92 -18.52 -26.66 10.22
C GLN A 92 -17.87 -27.69 11.16
N SER A 93 -18.57 -28.80 11.43
CA SER A 93 -18.14 -29.83 12.39
C SER A 93 -16.85 -30.55 11.98
N GLU A 94 -16.69 -30.86 10.70
CA GLU A 94 -15.58 -31.68 10.18
C GLU A 94 -14.51 -30.85 9.46
N GLY A 95 -14.66 -29.52 9.44
CA GLY A 95 -13.71 -28.61 8.81
C GLY A 95 -13.29 -27.48 9.76
N ILE A 96 -14.16 -26.49 9.92
CA ILE A 96 -13.86 -25.24 10.65
C ILE A 96 -13.53 -25.50 12.12
N ASP A 97 -14.28 -26.36 12.81
CA ASP A 97 -14.04 -26.62 14.23
C ASP A 97 -12.75 -27.42 14.47
N VAL A 98 -12.41 -28.32 13.53
CA VAL A 98 -11.11 -29.00 13.48
C VAL A 98 -9.99 -27.99 13.28
N ALA A 99 -10.14 -27.07 12.31
CA ALA A 99 -9.16 -26.05 12.00
C ALA A 99 -8.91 -25.10 13.19
N LYS A 100 -9.97 -24.69 13.91
CA LYS A 100 -9.85 -23.89 15.13
C LYS A 100 -9.09 -24.63 16.22
N TRP A 101 -9.37 -25.92 16.40
CA TRP A 101 -8.66 -26.73 17.39
C TRP A 101 -7.17 -26.87 17.02
N LEU A 102 -6.84 -27.19 15.77
CA LEU A 102 -5.47 -27.28 15.28
C LEU A 102 -4.70 -25.96 15.49
N ASN A 103 -5.32 -24.83 15.16
CA ASN A 103 -4.76 -23.50 15.41
C ASN A 103 -4.43 -23.26 16.89
N SER A 104 -5.30 -23.72 17.80
CA SER A 104 -5.06 -23.61 19.24
C SER A 104 -3.82 -24.38 19.70
N LYS A 105 -3.39 -25.38 18.93
CA LYS A 105 -2.19 -26.18 19.16
C LYS A 105 -0.97 -25.67 18.37
N GLY A 106 -1.09 -24.53 17.68
CA GLY A 106 0.00 -23.95 16.90
C GLY A 106 0.19 -24.56 15.51
N ILE A 107 -0.80 -25.31 15.00
CA ILE A 107 -0.77 -25.98 13.70
C ILE A 107 -1.61 -25.17 12.70
N ALA A 108 -1.09 -24.91 11.50
CA ALA A 108 -1.86 -24.32 10.41
C ALA A 108 -2.86 -25.33 9.85
N ALA A 109 -4.09 -24.90 9.59
CA ALA A 109 -5.13 -25.75 9.03
C ALA A 109 -5.71 -25.17 7.74
N PHE A 110 -5.98 -26.02 6.76
CA PHE A 110 -6.55 -25.62 5.46
C PHE A 110 -7.82 -26.42 5.23
N VAL A 111 -8.99 -25.79 5.39
CA VAL A 111 -10.28 -26.45 5.16
C VAL A 111 -10.53 -26.51 3.66
N LEU A 112 -10.52 -27.72 3.10
CA LEU A 112 -10.72 -27.97 1.69
C LEU A 112 -12.22 -28.10 1.36
N LYS A 113 -12.70 -27.28 0.44
CA LYS A 113 -13.99 -27.47 -0.22
C LYS A 113 -13.72 -28.03 -1.61
N TYR A 114 -13.79 -29.34 -1.74
CA TYR A 114 -13.58 -30.07 -2.99
C TYR A 114 -14.89 -30.20 -3.80
N ARG A 115 -14.77 -30.52 -5.09
CA ARG A 115 -15.93 -30.66 -5.99
C ARG A 115 -16.90 -31.77 -5.57
N LEU A 116 -18.19 -31.52 -5.75
CA LEU A 116 -19.28 -32.38 -5.29
C LEU A 116 -20.22 -32.75 -6.43
N ALA A 117 -20.86 -33.91 -6.30
CA ALA A 117 -22.05 -34.27 -7.07
C ALA A 117 -23.14 -33.21 -6.86
N ARG A 118 -23.90 -32.95 -7.93
CA ARG A 118 -24.99 -31.99 -7.90
C ARG A 118 -26.15 -32.50 -7.04
N SER A 119 -26.58 -31.69 -6.09
CA SER A 119 -27.92 -31.74 -5.46
C SER A 119 -28.92 -31.04 -6.36
N PHE A 120 -30.11 -31.63 -6.48
CA PHE A 120 -31.23 -31.08 -7.25
C PHE A 120 -32.30 -30.43 -6.37
N THR A 121 -32.12 -30.47 -5.05
CA THR A 121 -33.05 -29.94 -4.05
C THR A 121 -32.42 -28.83 -3.19
N ASP A 122 -33.27 -28.13 -2.44
CA ASP A 122 -32.91 -27.19 -1.39
C ASP A 122 -32.65 -27.87 -0.03
N ASP A 123 -32.92 -29.17 0.08
CA ASP A 123 -32.55 -30.04 1.21
C ASP A 123 -31.59 -31.16 0.76
N PRO A 124 -30.32 -30.80 0.46
CA PRO A 124 -29.32 -31.73 -0.07
C PRO A 124 -29.03 -32.92 0.85
N VAL A 125 -29.20 -32.74 2.17
CA VAL A 125 -28.98 -33.81 3.15
C VAL A 125 -30.11 -34.82 3.07
N LYS A 126 -31.37 -34.38 2.97
CA LYS A 126 -32.49 -35.31 2.78
C LYS A 126 -32.40 -36.05 1.44
N GLU A 127 -31.98 -35.36 0.38
CA GLU A 127 -31.70 -35.99 -0.92
C GLU A 127 -30.64 -37.09 -0.79
N LEU A 128 -29.52 -36.79 -0.13
CA LEU A 128 -28.45 -37.75 0.14
C LEU A 128 -28.94 -38.94 0.98
N MET A 129 -29.66 -38.69 2.07
CA MET A 129 -30.18 -39.76 2.94
C MET A 129 -31.14 -40.69 2.20
N GLY A 130 -31.89 -40.18 1.22
CA GLY A 130 -32.71 -41.01 0.33
C GLY A 130 -31.88 -41.98 -0.51
N LYS A 131 -30.73 -41.52 -1.01
CA LYS A 131 -29.79 -42.32 -1.81
C LYS A 131 -29.02 -43.35 -1.00
N MET A 132 -28.76 -43.10 0.30
CA MET A 132 -28.04 -44.02 1.19
C MET A 132 -28.73 -45.38 1.43
N SER A 133 -29.96 -45.56 0.96
CA SER A 133 -30.65 -46.86 0.96
C SER A 133 -30.18 -47.83 -0.14
N ASP A 134 -29.46 -47.32 -1.15
CA ASP A 134 -28.87 -48.09 -2.26
C ASP A 134 -27.41 -47.63 -2.48
N PHE A 135 -26.48 -48.29 -1.78
CA PHE A 135 -25.05 -47.96 -1.86
C PHE A 135 -24.47 -48.20 -3.25
N ASP A 136 -24.95 -49.19 -4.00
CA ASP A 136 -24.45 -49.47 -5.36
C ASP A 136 -24.82 -48.34 -6.33
N ALA A 137 -26.02 -47.77 -6.19
CA ALA A 137 -26.43 -46.61 -6.96
C ALA A 137 -25.66 -45.36 -6.55
N LEU A 138 -25.46 -45.14 -5.25
CA LEU A 138 -24.67 -44.02 -4.73
C LEU A 138 -23.21 -44.08 -5.18
N ASP A 139 -22.60 -45.26 -5.18
CA ASP A 139 -21.22 -45.46 -5.62
C ASP A 139 -21.07 -45.13 -7.12
N LYS A 140 -22.05 -45.50 -7.96
CA LYS A 140 -22.07 -45.12 -9.38
C LYS A 140 -22.22 -43.61 -9.60
N GLU A 141 -23.00 -42.93 -8.77
CA GLU A 141 -23.10 -41.46 -8.82
C GLU A 141 -21.79 -40.78 -8.39
N ASN A 142 -21.07 -41.38 -7.44
CA ASN A 142 -19.80 -40.86 -6.92
C ASN A 142 -18.60 -41.14 -7.83
N GLU A 143 -18.61 -42.24 -8.59
CA GLU A 143 -17.52 -42.68 -9.47
C GLU A 143 -16.92 -41.55 -10.34
N PRO A 144 -17.70 -40.70 -11.05
CA PRO A 144 -17.14 -39.60 -11.84
C PRO A 144 -16.65 -38.41 -11.00
N ILE A 145 -17.06 -38.31 -9.73
CA ILE A 145 -16.76 -37.17 -8.85
C ILE A 145 -15.47 -37.41 -8.06
N ILE A 146 -15.21 -38.64 -7.64
CA ILE A 146 -14.04 -38.98 -6.81
C ILE A 146 -12.71 -38.59 -7.48
N PRO A 147 -12.46 -38.83 -8.79
CA PRO A 147 -11.24 -38.37 -9.46
C PRO A 147 -11.09 -36.85 -9.46
N LEU A 148 -12.20 -36.10 -9.58
CA LEU A 148 -12.20 -34.64 -9.56
C LEU A 148 -11.88 -34.11 -8.16
N ALA A 149 -12.48 -34.70 -7.12
CA ALA A 149 -12.18 -34.37 -5.73
C ALA A 149 -10.72 -34.70 -5.37
N MET A 150 -10.19 -35.84 -5.85
CA MET A 150 -8.79 -36.22 -5.69
C MET A 150 -7.85 -35.18 -6.32
N ALA A 151 -8.12 -34.74 -7.54
CA ALA A 151 -7.35 -33.68 -8.19
C ALA A 151 -7.35 -32.38 -7.36
N ASP A 152 -8.49 -32.02 -6.74
CA ASP A 152 -8.57 -30.85 -5.87
C ASP A 152 -7.73 -31.01 -4.60
N GLY A 153 -7.71 -32.21 -4.01
CA GLY A 153 -6.86 -32.52 -2.86
C GLY A 153 -5.37 -32.48 -3.20
N LEU A 154 -4.97 -33.00 -4.36
CA LEU A 154 -3.60 -32.90 -4.87
C LEU A 154 -3.20 -31.44 -5.09
N LYS A 155 -4.07 -30.65 -5.71
CA LYS A 155 -3.82 -29.22 -5.94
C LYS A 155 -3.70 -28.44 -4.63
N ALA A 156 -4.48 -28.82 -3.61
CA ALA A 156 -4.37 -28.23 -2.28
C ALA A 156 -3.01 -28.55 -1.62
N MET A 157 -2.50 -29.78 -1.75
CA MET A 157 -1.15 -30.14 -1.27
C MET A 157 -0.06 -29.33 -1.98
N GLU A 158 -0.14 -29.21 -3.31
CA GLU A 158 0.78 -28.41 -4.12
C GLU A 158 0.77 -26.94 -3.68
N TYR A 159 -0.41 -26.36 -3.46
CA TYR A 159 -0.56 -24.98 -3.00
C TYR A 159 0.08 -24.77 -1.63
N VAL A 160 -0.24 -25.62 -0.65
CA VAL A 160 0.28 -25.47 0.72
C VAL A 160 1.80 -25.57 0.74
N ARG A 161 2.39 -26.53 0.01
CA ARG A 161 3.85 -26.69 -0.07
C ARG A 161 4.53 -25.53 -0.80
N SER A 162 3.98 -25.09 -1.93
CA SER A 162 4.56 -23.99 -2.73
C SER A 162 4.58 -22.66 -1.98
N ASN A 163 3.63 -22.46 -1.06
CA ASN A 163 3.51 -21.24 -0.26
C ASN A 163 4.01 -21.43 1.19
N ALA A 164 4.64 -22.56 1.52
CA ALA A 164 4.97 -22.94 2.89
C ALA A 164 5.86 -21.89 3.60
N LYS A 165 6.86 -21.37 2.89
CA LYS A 165 7.77 -20.34 3.41
C LYS A 165 7.03 -19.06 3.82
N GLU A 166 6.08 -18.60 3.00
CA GLU A 166 5.32 -17.38 3.25
C GLU A 166 4.37 -17.55 4.44
N MET A 167 3.86 -18.77 4.63
CA MET A 167 2.93 -19.12 5.70
C MET A 167 3.62 -19.65 6.98
N ASN A 168 4.95 -19.63 7.05
CA ASN A 168 5.74 -20.18 8.17
C ASN A 168 5.42 -21.66 8.46
N ILE A 169 5.28 -22.44 7.38
CA ILE A 169 5.07 -23.88 7.37
C ILE A 169 6.38 -24.57 6.98
N ASP A 170 6.69 -25.65 7.69
CA ASP A 170 7.74 -26.60 7.35
C ASP A 170 7.19 -27.58 6.29
N PRO A 171 7.75 -27.60 5.06
CA PRO A 171 7.27 -28.46 3.99
C PRO A 171 7.40 -29.95 4.33
N ASP A 172 8.18 -30.33 5.34
CA ASP A 172 8.29 -31.72 5.82
C ASP A 172 7.28 -32.06 6.92
N LYS A 173 6.37 -31.14 7.25
CA LYS A 173 5.32 -31.31 8.27
C LYS A 173 3.93 -30.96 7.74
N VAL A 174 3.62 -31.36 6.50
CA VAL A 174 2.30 -31.14 5.88
C VAL A 174 1.51 -32.45 5.85
N GLY A 175 0.41 -32.52 6.59
CA GLY A 175 -0.47 -33.68 6.63
C GLY A 175 -1.81 -33.46 5.91
N PHE A 176 -2.51 -34.56 5.66
CA PHE A 176 -3.85 -34.55 5.08
C PHE A 176 -4.79 -35.40 5.94
N MET A 177 -5.93 -34.84 6.33
CA MET A 177 -6.95 -35.55 7.09
C MET A 177 -8.32 -35.38 6.45
N GLY A 178 -9.22 -36.31 6.75
CA GLY A 178 -10.61 -36.12 6.38
C GLY A 178 -11.56 -37.15 6.97
N PHE A 179 -12.84 -36.87 6.81
CA PHE A 179 -13.93 -37.60 7.45
C PHE A 179 -14.83 -38.26 6.41
N SER A 180 -15.19 -39.53 6.56
CA SER A 180 -16.07 -40.25 5.63
C SER A 180 -15.54 -40.14 4.19
N ALA A 181 -16.30 -39.54 3.26
CA ALA A 181 -15.83 -39.20 1.91
C ALA A 181 -14.53 -38.36 1.89
N GLY A 182 -14.34 -37.45 2.84
CA GLY A 182 -13.08 -36.71 3.01
C GLY A 182 -11.93 -37.62 3.48
N GLY A 183 -12.23 -38.69 4.23
CA GLY A 183 -11.25 -39.71 4.62
C GLY A 183 -10.87 -40.60 3.45
N THR A 184 -11.85 -40.98 2.61
CA THR A 184 -11.61 -41.63 1.31
C THR A 184 -10.72 -40.74 0.43
N LEU A 185 -11.03 -39.43 0.36
CA LEU A 185 -10.24 -38.46 -0.38
C LEU A 185 -8.80 -38.34 0.16
N ALA A 186 -8.61 -38.29 1.49
CA ALA A 186 -7.29 -38.23 2.10
C ALA A 186 -6.40 -39.43 1.69
N MET A 187 -6.99 -40.63 1.61
CA MET A 187 -6.29 -41.82 1.12
C MET A 187 -6.02 -41.77 -0.38
N SER A 188 -6.98 -41.34 -1.20
CA SER A 188 -6.80 -41.19 -2.64
C SER A 188 -5.70 -40.16 -2.97
N VAL A 189 -5.66 -39.04 -2.26
CA VAL A 189 -4.58 -38.04 -2.41
C VAL A 189 -3.24 -38.64 -2.04
N LEU A 190 -3.15 -39.36 -0.92
CA LEU A 190 -1.89 -39.97 -0.49
C LEU A 190 -1.33 -40.97 -1.50
N TYR A 191 -2.17 -41.83 -2.07
CA TYR A 191 -1.75 -42.84 -3.04
C TYR A 191 -1.35 -42.27 -4.40
N ASN A 192 -1.86 -41.09 -4.78
CA ASN A 192 -1.68 -40.52 -6.11
C ASN A 192 -0.83 -39.24 -6.11
N ALA A 193 -0.29 -38.83 -4.96
CA ALA A 193 0.60 -37.69 -4.87
C ALA A 193 2.03 -38.04 -5.29
N ASP A 194 2.66 -37.12 -6.02
CA ASP A 194 4.09 -37.17 -6.30
C ASP A 194 4.90 -37.08 -5.00
N GLU A 195 6.15 -37.57 -5.00
CA GLU A 195 6.99 -37.60 -3.81
C GLU A 195 7.14 -36.22 -3.14
N ASP A 196 7.28 -35.17 -3.95
CA ASP A 196 7.42 -33.77 -3.48
C ASP A 196 6.14 -33.19 -2.90
N THR A 197 4.97 -33.70 -3.30
CA THR A 197 3.66 -33.18 -2.86
C THR A 197 2.91 -34.11 -1.92
N ARG A 198 3.44 -35.31 -1.66
CA ARG A 198 2.84 -36.31 -0.78
C ARG A 198 2.65 -35.79 0.66
N PRO A 199 1.53 -36.12 1.33
CA PRO A 199 1.38 -35.84 2.76
C PRO A 199 2.48 -36.53 3.58
N ASN A 200 3.04 -35.82 4.55
CA ASN A 200 4.00 -36.38 5.51
C ASN A 200 3.32 -37.31 6.53
N PHE A 201 2.02 -37.13 6.75
CA PHE A 201 1.15 -38.01 7.53
C PHE A 201 -0.29 -37.93 7.01
N VAL A 202 -1.10 -38.95 7.31
CA VAL A 202 -2.50 -39.01 6.90
C VAL A 202 -3.42 -39.42 8.05
N ALA A 203 -4.63 -38.86 8.09
CA ALA A 203 -5.63 -39.25 9.10
C ALA A 203 -7.03 -39.45 8.48
N PRO A 204 -7.34 -40.67 7.99
CA PRO A 204 -8.69 -41.02 7.56
C PRO A 204 -9.57 -41.36 8.76
N ILE A 205 -10.66 -40.60 8.92
CA ILE A 205 -11.65 -40.80 9.98
C ILE A 205 -12.89 -41.43 9.33
N TYR A 206 -13.25 -42.66 9.75
CA TYR A 206 -14.34 -43.49 9.21
C TYR A 206 -14.46 -43.48 7.68
N ALA A 207 -13.32 -43.66 7.00
CA ALA A 207 -13.24 -43.64 5.54
C ALA A 207 -13.95 -44.84 4.88
N TYR A 208 -14.57 -44.59 3.74
CA TYR A 208 -15.13 -45.65 2.88
C TYR A 208 -14.06 -46.11 1.90
N GLU A 209 -13.39 -47.22 2.23
CA GLU A 209 -12.24 -47.75 1.48
C GLU A 209 -12.55 -48.16 0.03
N PRO A 210 -13.71 -48.78 -0.31
CA PRO A 210 -13.98 -49.23 -1.68
C PRO A 210 -13.92 -48.13 -2.74
N ALA A 211 -14.14 -46.88 -2.35
CA ALA A 211 -14.09 -45.71 -3.22
C ALA A 211 -12.69 -45.04 -3.29
N VAL A 212 -11.68 -45.58 -2.61
CA VAL A 212 -10.32 -45.03 -2.63
C VAL A 212 -9.68 -45.33 -3.99
N ILE A 213 -9.09 -44.31 -4.61
CA ILE A 213 -8.33 -44.44 -5.85
C ILE A 213 -6.88 -44.76 -5.51
N GLY A 214 -6.36 -45.85 -6.04
CA GLY A 214 -4.99 -46.32 -5.79
C GLY A 214 -4.87 -47.19 -4.54
N SER A 215 -3.71 -47.83 -4.39
CA SER A 215 -3.44 -48.78 -3.31
C SER A 215 -1.96 -48.90 -2.94
N ASP A 216 -1.09 -48.11 -3.58
CA ASP A 216 0.36 -48.27 -3.48
C ASP A 216 0.86 -47.65 -2.18
N ILE A 217 1.32 -48.50 -1.25
CA ILE A 217 1.89 -48.02 0.00
C ILE A 217 3.20 -47.24 -0.30
N PRO A 218 3.33 -46.00 0.19
CA PRO A 218 4.54 -45.21 0.00
C PRO A 218 5.81 -45.94 0.48
N ALA A 219 6.91 -45.82 -0.27
CA ALA A 219 8.21 -46.36 0.16
C ALA A 219 8.78 -45.63 1.38
N THR A 220 8.57 -44.31 1.46
CA THR A 220 8.92 -43.49 2.61
C THR A 220 7.96 -43.79 3.76
N LYS A 221 8.45 -43.76 5.01
CA LYS A 221 7.58 -43.95 6.17
C LYS A 221 6.59 -42.79 6.29
N THR A 222 5.30 -43.08 6.17
CA THR A 222 4.21 -42.10 6.24
C THR A 222 3.23 -42.55 7.32
N PRO A 223 3.28 -41.93 8.52
CA PRO A 223 2.40 -42.29 9.63
C PRO A 223 0.91 -42.13 9.28
N ILE A 224 0.08 -43.08 9.74
CA ILE A 224 -1.38 -43.05 9.62
C ILE A 224 -2.09 -43.06 10.97
N TYR A 225 -3.14 -42.24 11.10
CA TYR A 225 -4.06 -42.25 12.23
C TYR A 225 -5.49 -42.57 11.75
N VAL A 226 -6.02 -43.73 12.13
CA VAL A 226 -7.36 -44.18 11.74
C VAL A 226 -8.29 -44.13 12.95
N ALA A 227 -9.51 -43.61 12.78
CA ALA A 227 -10.52 -43.61 13.85
C ALA A 227 -11.93 -43.92 13.33
N VAL A 228 -12.70 -44.72 14.09
CA VAL A 228 -14.07 -45.13 13.77
C VAL A 228 -14.87 -45.48 15.03
N ALA A 229 -16.20 -45.44 14.98
CA ALA A 229 -17.07 -45.92 16.05
C ALA A 229 -17.63 -47.31 15.71
N SER A 230 -17.78 -48.18 16.71
CA SER A 230 -18.25 -49.56 16.54
C SER A 230 -19.73 -49.63 16.17
N ASP A 231 -20.51 -48.64 16.60
CA ASP A 231 -21.92 -48.44 16.26
C ASP A 231 -22.12 -47.56 15.02
N ASP A 232 -21.09 -47.38 14.19
CA ASP A 232 -21.21 -46.71 12.89
C ASP A 232 -22.23 -47.46 12.01
N GLN A 233 -23.37 -46.82 11.81
CA GLN A 233 -24.52 -47.38 11.10
C GLN A 233 -24.30 -47.58 9.60
N LEU A 234 -23.20 -47.08 9.03
CA LEU A 234 -22.82 -47.31 7.64
C LEU A 234 -21.80 -48.46 7.50
N GLY A 235 -21.38 -49.07 8.61
CA GLY A 235 -20.52 -50.26 8.60
C GLY A 235 -19.05 -49.95 8.27
N MET A 236 -18.52 -48.82 8.73
CA MET A 236 -17.16 -48.36 8.40
C MET A 236 -16.02 -49.11 9.12
N VAL A 237 -16.34 -49.96 10.11
CA VAL A 237 -15.35 -50.66 10.94
C VAL A 237 -14.43 -51.59 10.13
N PRO A 238 -14.93 -52.50 9.27
CA PRO A 238 -14.08 -53.39 8.49
C PRO A 238 -13.10 -52.64 7.57
N TYR A 239 -13.53 -51.53 6.98
CA TYR A 239 -12.69 -50.67 6.13
C TYR A 239 -11.57 -50.00 6.94
N SER A 240 -11.90 -49.48 8.12
CA SER A 240 -10.90 -48.87 9.01
C SER A 240 -9.86 -49.89 9.50
N ILE A 241 -10.29 -51.11 9.82
CA ILE A 241 -9.39 -52.23 10.16
C ILE A 241 -8.51 -52.58 8.97
N ASN A 242 -9.06 -52.64 7.76
CA ASN A 242 -8.29 -53.00 6.57
C ASN A 242 -7.25 -51.94 6.19
N ILE A 243 -7.62 -50.65 6.27
CA ILE A 243 -6.68 -49.53 6.07
C ILE A 243 -5.52 -49.63 7.07
N TYR A 244 -5.82 -49.78 8.36
CA TYR A 244 -4.79 -49.96 9.40
C TYR A 244 -3.92 -51.18 9.12
N LYS A 245 -4.54 -52.32 8.80
CA LYS A 245 -3.86 -53.59 8.53
C LYS A 245 -2.88 -53.46 7.37
N LYS A 246 -3.28 -52.84 6.25
CA LYS A 246 -2.40 -52.58 5.10
C LYS A 246 -1.16 -51.79 5.50
N TRP A 247 -1.33 -50.76 6.33
CA TRP A 247 -0.21 -49.98 6.85
C TRP A 247 0.70 -50.81 7.76
N PHE A 248 0.10 -51.53 8.71
CA PHE A 248 0.82 -52.37 9.66
C PHE A 248 1.62 -53.47 8.97
N GLU A 249 1.03 -54.17 8.00
CA GLU A 249 1.69 -55.24 7.23
C GLU A 249 2.83 -54.71 6.34
N ALA A 250 2.77 -53.43 5.95
CA ALA A 250 3.83 -52.75 5.23
C ALA A 250 4.91 -52.13 6.15
N ASP A 251 4.91 -52.45 7.45
CA ASP A 251 5.82 -51.89 8.46
C ASP A 251 5.70 -50.36 8.60
N GLN A 252 4.59 -49.76 8.14
CA GLN A 252 4.37 -48.32 8.26
C GLN A 252 3.92 -47.94 9.68
N PRO A 253 4.25 -46.75 10.20
CA PRO A 253 3.74 -46.31 11.49
C PRO A 253 2.23 -46.13 11.41
N SER A 254 1.48 -46.80 12.30
CA SER A 254 0.03 -46.82 12.22
C SER A 254 -0.62 -46.89 13.60
N GLU A 255 -1.71 -46.14 13.75
CA GLU A 255 -2.55 -46.15 14.94
C GLU A 255 -4.02 -46.27 14.54
N LEU A 256 -4.77 -47.13 15.25
CA LEU A 256 -6.20 -47.34 15.03
C LEU A 256 -6.95 -47.16 16.34
N HIS A 257 -7.94 -46.27 16.32
CA HIS A 257 -8.91 -46.07 17.40
C HIS A 257 -10.28 -46.59 16.98
N ILE A 258 -10.80 -47.55 17.74
CA ILE A 258 -12.18 -48.01 17.62
C ILE A 258 -12.91 -47.62 18.91
N TYR A 259 -13.85 -46.70 18.80
CA TYR A 259 -14.69 -46.28 19.91
C TYR A 259 -15.92 -47.18 20.00
N GLU A 260 -16.42 -47.49 21.20
CA GLU A 260 -17.62 -48.33 21.35
C GLU A 260 -18.87 -47.66 20.76
N LYS A 261 -19.02 -46.34 20.99
CA LYS A 261 -20.18 -45.55 20.60
C LYS A 261 -19.79 -44.20 20.01
N GLY A 262 -20.62 -43.70 19.10
CA GLY A 262 -20.54 -42.36 18.53
C GLY A 262 -21.24 -42.20 17.18
N GLY A 263 -21.57 -43.32 16.52
CA GLY A 263 -22.19 -43.38 15.21
C GLY A 263 -21.33 -42.81 14.07
N HIS A 264 -21.83 -42.89 12.85
CA HIS A 264 -21.22 -42.23 11.70
C HIS A 264 -21.31 -40.70 11.83
N GLY A 265 -20.22 -40.02 11.47
CA GLY A 265 -20.19 -38.55 11.46
C GLY A 265 -20.08 -37.93 12.85
N PHE A 266 -19.47 -38.60 13.85
CA PHE A 266 -19.29 -38.00 15.18
C PHE A 266 -18.57 -36.63 15.12
N GLY A 267 -17.62 -36.46 14.20
CA GLY A 267 -16.94 -35.18 13.94
C GLY A 267 -16.48 -34.47 15.22
N MET A 268 -16.63 -33.15 15.28
CA MET A 268 -16.37 -32.35 16.49
C MET A 268 -17.60 -32.20 17.41
N ARG A 269 -18.68 -32.97 17.18
CA ARG A 269 -19.93 -32.84 17.96
C ARG A 269 -19.74 -33.39 19.37
N GLN A 270 -20.35 -32.71 20.35
CA GLN A 270 -20.33 -33.14 21.75
C GLN A 270 -21.51 -34.08 22.02
N GLN A 271 -21.23 -35.32 22.41
CA GLN A 271 -22.19 -36.36 22.74
C GLN A 271 -22.14 -36.80 24.22
N GLY A 272 -21.15 -36.33 24.97
CA GLY A 272 -20.89 -36.71 26.37
C GLY A 272 -20.26 -38.09 26.52
N ILE A 273 -19.60 -38.60 25.48
CA ILE A 273 -19.04 -39.96 25.41
C ILE A 273 -17.59 -39.92 24.85
N PRO A 274 -16.81 -41.00 24.93
CA PRO A 274 -15.37 -40.98 24.63
C PRO A 274 -14.98 -40.45 23.25
N THR A 275 -15.82 -40.60 22.21
CA THR A 275 -15.56 -40.04 20.87
C THR A 275 -15.34 -38.54 20.90
N ASP A 276 -15.89 -37.80 21.86
CA ASP A 276 -15.73 -36.34 21.99
C ASP A 276 -14.26 -35.91 22.23
N THR A 277 -13.34 -36.85 22.43
CA THR A 277 -11.91 -36.60 22.67
C THR A 277 -11.00 -37.17 21.58
N TRP A 278 -11.55 -37.66 20.47
CA TRP A 278 -10.75 -38.26 19.39
C TRP A 278 -9.66 -37.31 18.86
N TYR A 279 -9.96 -36.01 18.81
CA TYR A 279 -9.02 -34.99 18.32
C TYR A 279 -7.87 -34.75 19.32
N GLU A 280 -8.09 -34.92 20.63
CA GLU A 280 -6.99 -34.86 21.60
C GLU A 280 -6.08 -36.09 21.49
N GLN A 281 -6.62 -37.28 21.18
CA GLN A 281 -5.81 -38.46 20.85
C GLN A 281 -5.00 -38.24 19.57
N PHE A 282 -5.62 -37.67 18.53
CA PHE A 282 -4.90 -37.25 17.32
C PHE A 282 -3.79 -36.23 17.63
N GLY A 283 -4.03 -35.27 18.52
CA GLY A 283 -3.00 -34.32 18.97
C GLY A 283 -1.85 -34.99 19.72
N ALA A 284 -2.14 -35.94 20.60
CA ALA A 284 -1.11 -36.71 21.28
C ALA A 284 -0.25 -37.51 20.29
N TRP A 285 -0.89 -38.10 19.28
CA TRP A 285 -0.24 -38.81 18.19
C TRP A 285 0.65 -37.90 17.34
N LEU A 286 0.15 -36.72 16.93
CA LEU A 286 0.95 -35.71 16.21
C LEU A 286 2.18 -35.30 17.01
N LYS A 287 2.04 -35.10 18.32
CA LYS A 287 3.14 -34.76 19.21
C LYS A 287 4.17 -35.89 19.29
N MET A 288 3.74 -37.14 19.42
CA MET A 288 4.63 -38.31 19.43
C MET A 288 5.49 -38.39 18.16
N HIS A 289 4.93 -38.02 17.01
CA HIS A 289 5.63 -37.98 15.74
C HIS A 289 6.44 -36.69 15.48
N GLY A 290 6.53 -35.76 16.44
CA GLY A 290 7.30 -34.52 16.30
C GLY A 290 6.63 -33.43 15.47
N PHE A 291 5.35 -33.60 15.09
CA PHE A 291 4.57 -32.62 14.35
C PHE A 291 4.01 -31.50 15.23
N MET A 292 4.37 -31.43 16.51
CA MET A 292 3.96 -30.34 17.41
C MET A 292 5.12 -29.61 18.08
N GLU A 293 6.35 -30.03 17.81
CA GLU A 293 7.55 -29.42 18.36
C GLU A 293 7.94 -28.18 17.54
N LYS A 294 8.24 -27.07 18.23
CA LYS A 294 8.76 -25.86 17.58
C LYS A 294 10.13 -26.18 16.96
N PRO A 295 10.42 -25.70 15.73
CA PRO A 295 11.77 -25.82 15.19
C PRO A 295 12.77 -25.22 16.18
N ALA A 296 13.94 -25.86 16.31
CA ALA A 296 15.04 -25.35 17.14
C ALA A 296 15.25 -23.86 16.78
N SER A 297 15.17 -22.99 17.79
CA SER A 297 15.11 -21.55 17.59
C SER A 297 16.26 -21.06 16.72
N ILE A 298 15.93 -20.50 15.56
CA ILE A 298 16.84 -19.65 14.79
C ILE A 298 17.30 -18.54 15.73
N SER A 299 18.61 -18.26 15.72
CA SER A 299 19.30 -17.29 16.58
C SER A 299 18.47 -16.03 16.85
N PRO A 300 18.43 -15.50 18.10
CA PRO A 300 17.66 -14.31 18.46
C PRO A 300 18.05 -13.03 17.69
N PHE A 301 19.06 -13.09 16.83
CA PHE A 301 19.52 -12.00 15.98
C PHE A 301 19.12 -12.13 14.50
N GLN A 302 18.50 -13.24 14.09
CA GLN A 302 17.98 -13.37 12.72
C GLN A 302 16.50 -12.99 12.69
N ARG A 303 16.23 -11.73 12.31
CA ARG A 303 14.87 -11.30 11.97
C ARG A 303 14.35 -12.21 10.85
N ILE A 304 13.20 -12.85 11.07
CA ILE A 304 12.50 -13.60 10.02
C ILE A 304 12.05 -12.60 8.96
N PRO A 305 12.42 -12.81 7.67
CA PRO A 305 11.97 -11.94 6.60
C PRO A 305 10.44 -11.81 6.59
N SER A 306 9.93 -10.59 6.48
CA SER A 306 8.52 -10.30 6.26
C SER A 306 8.28 -9.85 4.81
N PRO A 307 7.03 -9.83 4.32
CA PRO A 307 6.72 -9.28 2.99
C PRO A 307 7.31 -7.88 2.76
N ASN A 308 7.45 -7.09 3.84
CA ASN A 308 8.13 -5.80 3.79
C ASN A 308 9.54 -5.90 3.22
N ASP A 309 10.31 -6.94 3.48
CA ASP A 309 11.73 -6.99 3.11
C ASP A 309 11.97 -7.03 1.60
N SER A 310 11.02 -7.59 0.82
CA SER A 310 11.04 -7.61 -0.64
C SER A 310 10.01 -6.68 -1.29
N LEU A 311 9.29 -5.87 -0.50
CA LEU A 311 8.21 -5.01 -1.00
C LEU A 311 8.75 -3.86 -1.85
N GLU A 312 8.32 -3.79 -3.11
CA GLU A 312 8.40 -2.58 -3.92
C GLU A 312 7.21 -1.68 -3.58
N SER A 313 7.47 -0.58 -2.89
CA SER A 313 6.39 0.31 -2.43
C SER A 313 5.73 1.05 -3.59
N VAL A 314 6.52 1.66 -4.47
CA VAL A 314 5.98 2.36 -5.64
C VAL A 314 6.36 1.61 -6.90
N VAL A 315 5.33 1.15 -7.63
CA VAL A 315 5.50 0.40 -8.87
C VAL A 315 4.87 1.19 -10.00
N TRP A 316 5.67 1.48 -11.02
CA TRP A 316 5.21 2.01 -12.29
C TRP A 316 5.89 1.23 -13.41
N ARG A 317 5.09 0.60 -14.26
CA ARG A 317 5.53 0.01 -15.52
C ARG A 317 5.09 0.93 -16.65
N GLU A 318 5.90 1.04 -17.70
CA GLU A 318 5.54 1.83 -18.89
C GLU A 318 4.13 1.42 -19.36
N ASP A 319 3.28 2.41 -19.64
CA ASP A 319 1.85 2.23 -19.95
C ASP A 319 0.93 1.66 -18.85
N SER A 320 1.33 1.67 -17.59
CA SER A 320 0.48 1.24 -16.46
C SER A 320 0.06 2.39 -15.52
N ASN A 321 -0.88 2.09 -14.63
CA ASN A 321 -1.26 2.97 -13.53
C ASN A 321 -0.15 2.99 -12.46
N LEU A 322 -0.05 4.08 -11.71
CA LEU A 322 0.91 4.19 -10.62
C LEU A 322 0.36 3.44 -9.40
N GLN A 323 1.08 2.41 -8.95
CA GLN A 323 0.71 1.57 -7.81
C GLN A 323 1.53 1.91 -6.57
N PHE A 324 0.88 1.92 -5.42
CA PHE A 324 1.44 2.15 -4.10
C PHE A 324 1.18 0.95 -3.19
N ASN A 325 2.20 0.52 -2.45
CA ASN A 325 2.15 -0.64 -1.57
C ASN A 325 2.80 -0.32 -0.21
N ILE A 326 2.18 -0.72 0.90
CA ILE A 326 2.80 -0.60 2.24
C ILE A 326 2.50 -1.83 3.10
N TYR A 327 3.51 -2.36 3.78
CA TYR A 327 3.34 -3.47 4.72
C TYR A 327 2.85 -2.93 6.08
N ALA A 328 1.58 -3.18 6.39
CA ALA A 328 0.96 -2.74 7.65
C ALA A 328 -0.05 -3.81 8.14
N PRO A 329 0.44 -4.97 8.62
CA PRO A 329 -0.38 -6.15 8.92
C PRO A 329 -1.37 -5.95 10.06
N GLU A 330 -1.17 -4.95 10.92
CA GLU A 330 -2.08 -4.60 12.02
C GLU A 330 -2.93 -3.35 11.73
N ALA A 331 -2.74 -2.70 10.57
CA ALA A 331 -3.57 -1.56 10.21
C ALA A 331 -5.01 -1.99 9.91
N GLU A 332 -5.95 -1.08 10.15
CA GLU A 332 -7.38 -1.24 9.87
C GLU A 332 -7.79 -0.46 8.61
N LYS A 333 -7.12 0.66 8.34
CA LYS A 333 -7.37 1.52 7.19
C LYS A 333 -6.08 2.13 6.69
N VAL A 334 -5.86 2.07 5.39
CA VAL A 334 -4.73 2.73 4.72
C VAL A 334 -5.22 3.47 3.48
N SER A 335 -4.79 4.72 3.33
CA SER A 335 -4.96 5.49 2.09
C SER A 335 -3.64 6.11 1.64
N VAL A 336 -3.53 6.51 0.37
CA VAL A 336 -2.42 7.29 -0.17
C VAL A 336 -2.95 8.54 -0.86
N SER A 337 -2.35 9.69 -0.62
CA SER A 337 -2.74 10.97 -1.22
C SER A 337 -1.51 11.73 -1.71
N GLY A 338 -1.68 12.61 -2.70
CA GLY A 338 -0.56 13.33 -3.31
C GLY A 338 -0.98 14.18 -4.52
N ASP A 339 -0.02 14.86 -5.13
CA ASP A 339 -0.24 15.71 -6.32
C ASP A 339 -0.28 14.92 -7.65
N PHE A 340 -0.32 13.59 -7.58
CA PHE A 340 -0.55 12.73 -8.73
C PHE A 340 -2.03 12.72 -9.16
N PRO A 341 -2.34 12.40 -10.44
CA PRO A 341 -3.71 12.31 -10.92
C PRO A 341 -4.61 11.40 -10.07
N GLY A 342 -5.68 11.97 -9.51
CA GLY A 342 -6.59 11.25 -8.59
C GLY A 342 -6.10 11.14 -7.15
N GLY A 343 -5.02 11.84 -6.78
CA GLY A 343 -4.42 11.80 -5.45
C GLY A 343 -5.14 12.60 -4.36
N PHE A 344 -6.21 13.33 -4.70
CA PHE A 344 -7.07 14.04 -3.74
C PHE A 344 -8.55 13.66 -3.93
N PRO A 345 -9.30 13.27 -2.87
CA PRO A 345 -8.90 13.25 -1.44
C PRO A 345 -7.97 12.09 -1.04
N GLY A 346 -7.57 11.24 -1.99
CA GLY A 346 -6.67 10.10 -1.79
C GLY A 346 -7.30 8.78 -2.22
N ILE A 347 -6.46 7.79 -2.52
CA ILE A 347 -6.84 6.43 -2.90
C ILE A 347 -6.89 5.58 -1.63
N THR A 348 -7.99 4.86 -1.40
CA THR A 348 -8.06 3.85 -0.32
C THR A 348 -7.41 2.54 -0.77
N LEU A 349 -6.48 2.01 0.02
CA LEU A 349 -5.75 0.78 -0.29
C LEU A 349 -6.53 -0.45 0.22
N LYS A 350 -6.24 -1.61 -0.38
CA LYS A 350 -6.80 -2.91 0.03
C LYS A 350 -5.70 -3.78 0.63
N LYS A 351 -5.99 -4.36 1.80
CA LYS A 351 -5.10 -5.29 2.50
C LYS A 351 -5.22 -6.70 1.92
N ASP A 352 -4.10 -7.35 1.66
CA ASP A 352 -4.05 -8.77 1.34
C ASP A 352 -3.87 -9.65 2.59
N TYR A 353 -3.85 -10.97 2.40
CA TYR A 353 -3.71 -11.94 3.49
C TYR A 353 -2.31 -11.93 4.15
N LEU A 354 -1.29 -11.39 3.47
CA LEU A 354 0.06 -11.24 3.99
C LEU A 354 0.22 -9.96 4.84
N GLY A 355 -0.75 -9.04 4.77
CA GLY A 355 -0.74 -7.76 5.48
C GLY A 355 -0.14 -6.60 4.68
N VAL A 356 0.03 -6.77 3.36
CA VAL A 356 0.40 -5.70 2.43
C VAL A 356 -0.87 -4.98 1.99
N TRP A 357 -0.82 -3.65 2.04
CA TRP A 357 -1.87 -2.78 1.52
C TRP A 357 -1.45 -2.28 0.15
N SER A 358 -2.33 -2.39 -0.85
CA SER A 358 -2.06 -1.96 -2.22
C SER A 358 -3.21 -1.13 -2.81
N GLY A 359 -2.87 -0.14 -3.64
CA GLY A 359 -3.80 0.68 -4.40
C GLY A 359 -3.10 1.33 -5.59
N GLN A 360 -3.87 1.71 -6.61
CA GLN A 360 -3.32 2.31 -7.83
C GLN A 360 -4.18 3.46 -8.32
N THR A 361 -3.58 4.38 -9.09
CA THR A 361 -4.32 5.44 -9.78
C THR A 361 -5.38 4.85 -10.72
N GLU A 362 -6.48 5.55 -10.95
CA GLU A 362 -7.51 5.11 -11.91
C GLU A 362 -7.00 5.22 -13.34
N ASN A 363 -6.28 6.30 -13.62
CA ASN A 363 -5.74 6.63 -14.94
C ASN A 363 -4.21 6.54 -14.95
N LYS A 364 -3.65 6.40 -16.16
CA LYS A 364 -2.22 6.54 -16.41
C LYS A 364 -1.73 7.90 -15.94
N VAL A 365 -0.55 7.92 -15.33
CA VAL A 365 0.13 9.14 -14.93
C VAL A 365 1.16 9.54 -15.98
N THR A 366 1.28 10.84 -16.25
CA THR A 366 2.35 11.37 -17.12
C THR A 366 3.69 11.27 -16.37
N PRO A 367 4.80 10.94 -17.03
CA PRO A 367 6.11 11.03 -16.39
C PRO A 367 6.39 12.42 -15.83
N ASP A 368 6.51 12.50 -14.50
CA ASP A 368 6.83 13.71 -13.75
C ASP A 368 7.35 13.31 -12.35
N ILE A 369 7.58 14.30 -11.50
CA ILE A 369 7.87 14.09 -10.08
C ILE A 369 6.61 14.42 -9.28
N TYR A 370 6.15 13.46 -8.49
CA TYR A 370 4.95 13.57 -7.66
C TYR A 370 5.30 13.49 -6.18
N THR A 371 4.59 14.26 -5.36
CA THR A 371 4.52 14.06 -3.92
C THR A 371 3.45 13.03 -3.57
N TYR A 372 3.70 12.21 -2.55
CA TYR A 372 2.68 11.34 -1.99
C TYR A 372 2.97 11.01 -0.52
N ASP A 373 1.93 10.72 0.24
CA ASP A 373 2.02 10.25 1.62
C ASP A 373 0.97 9.18 1.89
N PHE A 374 1.35 8.17 2.68
CA PHE A 374 0.39 7.23 3.23
C PHE A 374 -0.31 7.84 4.44
N LYS A 375 -1.51 7.36 4.69
CA LYS A 375 -2.23 7.58 5.93
C LYS A 375 -2.64 6.23 6.49
N VAL A 376 -1.99 5.81 7.57
CA VAL A 376 -2.22 4.51 8.24
C VAL A 376 -3.01 4.79 9.52
N ASN A 377 -4.23 4.26 9.60
CA ASN A 377 -5.17 4.53 10.71
C ASN A 377 -5.31 6.03 11.03
N GLU A 378 -5.51 6.85 9.98
CA GLU A 378 -5.63 8.32 10.03
C GLU A 378 -4.34 9.11 10.35
N ILE A 379 -3.21 8.43 10.58
CA ILE A 379 -1.91 9.07 10.84
C ILE A 379 -1.12 9.18 9.54
N ASN A 380 -0.70 10.40 9.18
CA ASN A 380 0.23 10.63 8.07
C ASN A 380 1.53 9.86 8.31
N THR A 381 1.90 9.03 7.35
CA THR A 381 3.00 8.06 7.43
C THR A 381 3.82 8.15 6.16
N LEU A 382 5.12 8.45 6.32
CA LEU A 382 6.06 8.39 5.21
C LEU A 382 6.21 6.94 4.73
N ASP A 383 6.58 6.79 3.47
CA ASP A 383 6.89 5.50 2.90
C ASP A 383 8.25 5.01 3.42
N PRO A 384 8.30 3.95 4.25
CA PRO A 384 9.56 3.46 4.80
C PRO A 384 10.50 2.84 3.74
N LYS A 385 10.02 2.65 2.50
CA LYS A 385 10.79 2.15 1.36
C LYS A 385 11.30 3.24 0.44
N ASN A 386 10.85 4.49 0.63
CA ASN A 386 11.26 5.61 -0.19
C ASN A 386 12.20 6.53 0.59
N ASN A 387 13.39 6.78 0.03
CA ASN A 387 14.38 7.69 0.60
C ASN A 387 14.34 9.10 0.00
N LEU A 388 13.47 9.34 -0.99
CA LEU A 388 13.26 10.64 -1.59
C LEU A 388 12.14 11.36 -0.85
N VAL A 389 12.49 12.47 -0.21
CA VAL A 389 11.55 13.28 0.56
C VAL A 389 11.65 14.75 0.14
N LYS A 390 10.49 15.42 0.19
CA LYS A 390 10.36 16.87 0.17
C LYS A 390 10.30 17.35 1.62
N GLU A 391 11.26 18.17 2.01
CA GLU A 391 11.20 18.94 3.25
C GLU A 391 10.25 20.14 3.07
N SER A 392 9.46 20.47 4.08
CA SER A 392 8.46 21.54 4.04
C SER A 392 8.26 22.11 5.46
N LEU A 393 7.49 23.20 5.59
CA LEU A 393 7.27 23.86 6.88
C LEU A 393 6.67 22.91 7.93
N ASN A 394 5.73 22.06 7.50
CA ASN A 394 4.92 21.21 8.38
C ASN A 394 5.41 19.75 8.42
N GLY A 395 6.64 19.47 7.99
CA GLY A 395 7.24 18.14 7.99
C GLY A 395 7.71 17.70 6.60
N PHE A 396 7.57 16.40 6.32
CA PHE A 396 8.08 15.78 5.11
C PHE A 396 6.95 15.14 4.31
N SER A 397 7.12 15.12 3.00
CA SER A 397 6.31 14.29 2.08
C SER A 397 7.22 13.41 1.23
N ASN A 398 6.77 12.22 0.84
CA ASN A 398 7.54 11.37 -0.08
C ASN A 398 7.52 11.94 -1.50
N LEU A 399 8.58 11.67 -2.27
CA LEU A 399 8.69 12.01 -3.68
C LEU A 399 8.85 10.76 -4.53
N VAL A 400 8.13 10.65 -5.64
CA VAL A 400 8.40 9.65 -6.67
C VAL A 400 8.74 10.35 -7.98
N GLU A 401 9.85 9.94 -8.62
CA GLU A 401 10.22 10.37 -9.96
C GLU A 401 9.87 9.28 -10.97
N ILE A 402 8.95 9.59 -11.89
CA ILE A 402 8.63 8.75 -13.04
C ILE A 402 9.35 9.37 -14.23
N LYS A 403 10.39 8.70 -14.74
CA LYS A 403 11.24 9.24 -15.80
C LYS A 403 10.59 9.06 -17.17
N GLY A 404 10.55 10.13 -17.96
CA GLY A 404 10.10 10.11 -19.34
C GLY A 404 10.54 11.36 -20.11
N PRO A 405 10.23 11.44 -21.41
CA PRO A 405 10.54 12.62 -22.23
C PRO A 405 9.98 13.93 -21.65
N GLU A 406 8.82 13.88 -21.00
CA GLU A 406 8.05 15.01 -20.49
C GLU A 406 8.71 15.73 -19.31
N ASN A 407 9.50 15.00 -18.52
CA ASN A 407 10.24 15.54 -17.37
C ASN A 407 11.77 15.45 -17.51
N ASN A 408 12.26 15.21 -18.73
CA ASN A 408 13.70 15.09 -18.97
C ASN A 408 14.46 16.40 -18.66
N PHE A 409 13.81 17.57 -18.71
CA PHE A 409 14.43 18.86 -18.35
C PHE A 409 14.77 18.99 -16.86
N GLN A 410 14.10 18.23 -15.99
CA GLN A 410 14.25 18.24 -14.52
C GLN A 410 14.84 16.92 -13.97
N THR A 411 15.16 15.99 -14.85
CA THR A 411 15.83 14.72 -14.53
C THR A 411 17.34 14.94 -14.45
N ARG A 412 18.02 14.29 -13.49
CA ARG A 412 19.47 14.39 -13.33
C ARG A 412 20.18 13.71 -14.50
N LYS A 413 21.02 14.45 -15.21
CA LYS A 413 21.84 13.98 -16.35
C LYS A 413 23.33 13.96 -15.99
N ASN A 414 24.12 13.30 -16.82
CA ASN A 414 25.59 13.36 -16.73
C ASN A 414 26.11 14.66 -17.36
N VAL A 415 25.95 15.77 -16.62
CA VAL A 415 26.36 17.13 -17.02
C VAL A 415 27.13 17.80 -15.88
N PRO A 416 27.87 18.90 -16.11
CA PRO A 416 28.46 19.67 -15.02
C PRO A 416 27.38 20.11 -14.01
N HIS A 417 27.63 19.84 -12.73
CA HIS A 417 26.70 20.13 -11.65
C HIS A 417 27.14 21.32 -10.83
N GLY A 418 26.20 22.23 -10.56
CA GLY A 418 26.36 23.29 -9.58
C GLY A 418 26.38 22.74 -8.15
N ARG A 419 26.75 23.59 -7.20
CA ARG A 419 26.68 23.28 -5.76
C ARG A 419 25.43 23.89 -5.16
N VAL A 420 24.84 23.24 -4.17
CA VAL A 420 23.80 23.83 -3.33
C VAL A 420 24.37 23.88 -1.92
N GLU A 421 24.45 25.08 -1.36
CA GLU A 421 24.98 25.34 -0.02
C GLU A 421 23.82 25.70 0.91
N GLU A 422 23.81 25.13 2.12
CA GLU A 422 22.91 25.54 3.20
C GLU A 422 23.61 26.59 4.06
N VAL A 423 23.00 27.76 4.16
CA VAL A 423 23.58 28.92 4.85
C VAL A 423 22.69 29.31 6.00
N TRP A 424 23.26 29.33 7.20
CA TRP A 424 22.63 29.85 8.40
C TRP A 424 23.06 31.29 8.64
N TYR A 425 22.11 32.15 9.02
CA TYR A 425 22.37 33.55 9.32
C TYR A 425 21.47 34.06 10.45
N THR A 426 21.89 35.18 11.05
CA THR A 426 21.14 35.88 12.09
C THR A 426 20.42 37.07 11.48
N SER A 427 19.09 37.05 11.47
CA SER A 427 18.27 38.17 10.97
C SER A 427 18.19 39.29 12.00
N GLN A 428 18.68 40.49 11.67
CA GLN A 428 18.52 41.65 12.55
C GLN A 428 17.11 42.24 12.44
N SER A 429 16.47 42.15 11.26
CA SER A 429 15.10 42.60 11.04
C SER A 429 14.07 41.78 11.83
N LEU A 430 14.42 40.55 12.22
CA LEU A 430 13.57 39.64 12.96
C LEU A 430 14.12 39.37 14.37
N ASN A 431 14.61 40.42 15.04
CA ASN A 431 15.02 40.40 16.44
C ASN A 431 16.11 39.35 16.77
N GLY A 432 17.02 39.08 15.85
CA GLY A 432 18.12 38.13 16.04
C GLY A 432 17.78 36.67 15.75
N ALA A 433 16.65 36.40 15.09
CA ALA A 433 16.23 35.06 14.69
C ALA A 433 17.31 34.32 13.89
N GLN A 434 17.46 33.01 14.15
CA GLN A 434 18.37 32.15 13.38
C GLN A 434 17.63 31.57 12.19
N ARG A 435 18.03 31.97 10.98
CA ARG A 435 17.35 31.61 9.74
C ARG A 435 18.26 30.82 8.82
N ARG A 436 17.67 30.04 7.92
CA ARG A 436 18.34 29.24 6.91
C ARG A 436 17.88 29.64 5.50
N LEU A 437 18.81 29.59 4.56
CA LEU A 437 18.54 29.68 3.13
C LEU A 437 19.43 28.68 2.36
N HIS A 438 19.00 28.31 1.15
CA HIS A 438 19.83 27.57 0.20
C HIS A 438 20.42 28.51 -0.86
N VAL A 439 21.67 28.28 -1.24
CA VAL A 439 22.34 29.01 -2.34
C VAL A 439 22.82 28.03 -3.39
N TYR A 440 22.31 28.14 -4.61
CA TYR A 440 22.86 27.44 -5.77
C TYR A 440 24.00 28.24 -6.39
N LEU A 441 25.14 27.57 -6.57
CA LEU A 441 26.33 28.05 -7.26
C LEU A 441 26.42 27.37 -8.63
N PRO A 442 26.59 28.11 -9.75
CA PRO A 442 26.63 27.51 -11.07
C PRO A 442 27.89 26.64 -11.26
N PRO A 443 27.92 25.71 -12.23
CA PRO A 443 29.06 24.82 -12.44
C PRO A 443 30.40 25.54 -12.66
N SER A 444 30.37 26.75 -13.24
CA SER A 444 31.55 27.60 -13.44
C SER A 444 32.03 28.37 -12.20
N TYR A 445 31.34 28.29 -11.05
CA TYR A 445 31.64 29.13 -9.89
C TYR A 445 33.11 29.02 -9.42
N GLY A 446 33.69 27.81 -9.42
CA GLY A 446 35.09 27.60 -9.04
C GLY A 446 36.12 28.21 -10.00
N GLN A 447 35.69 28.71 -11.16
CA GLN A 447 36.54 29.29 -12.20
C GLN A 447 36.48 30.83 -12.22
N LEU A 448 35.67 31.43 -11.35
CA LEU A 448 35.54 32.88 -11.25
C LEU A 448 36.86 33.54 -10.86
N LYS A 449 37.23 34.58 -11.57
CA LYS A 449 38.35 35.47 -11.21
C LYS A 449 37.85 36.47 -10.17
N LYS A 450 38.77 37.04 -9.39
CA LYS A 450 38.46 38.02 -8.32
C LYS A 450 37.59 39.20 -8.77
N LYS A 451 37.66 39.59 -10.04
CA LYS A 451 36.87 40.70 -10.62
C LYS A 451 35.50 40.28 -11.17
N ASP A 452 35.28 38.98 -11.35
CA ASP A 452 34.05 38.48 -11.94
C ASP A 452 32.94 38.55 -10.90
N LYS A 453 31.79 39.10 -11.29
CA LYS A 453 30.62 39.26 -10.43
C LYS A 453 29.42 38.59 -11.10
N LEU A 454 28.80 37.64 -10.41
CA LEU A 454 27.63 36.92 -10.91
C LEU A 454 26.34 37.74 -10.71
N PRO A 455 25.37 37.67 -11.62
CA PRO A 455 24.01 38.08 -11.32
C PRO A 455 23.35 37.12 -10.33
N VAL A 456 22.27 37.57 -9.68
CA VAL A 456 21.57 36.83 -8.62
C VAL A 456 20.07 36.75 -8.90
N LEU A 457 19.52 35.54 -8.80
CA LEU A 457 18.09 35.28 -8.74
C LEU A 457 17.68 34.94 -7.31
N TYR A 458 16.77 35.70 -6.73
CA TYR A 458 16.08 35.35 -5.48
C TYR A 458 14.80 34.58 -5.81
N LEU A 459 14.70 33.32 -5.37
CA LEU A 459 13.66 32.37 -5.78
C LEU A 459 12.86 31.86 -4.57
N LEU A 460 11.65 32.36 -4.39
CA LEU A 460 10.82 32.15 -3.20
C LEU A 460 9.81 31.02 -3.38
N HIS A 461 9.57 30.26 -2.31
CA HIS A 461 8.59 29.17 -2.25
C HIS A 461 7.19 29.65 -1.83
N GLY A 462 6.22 28.73 -1.74
CA GLY A 462 4.82 29.02 -1.39
C GLY A 462 4.48 28.81 0.09
N GLY A 463 3.20 28.96 0.43
CA GLY A 463 2.70 28.66 1.76
C GLY A 463 2.82 27.16 2.10
N GLY A 464 3.24 26.84 3.32
CA GLY A 464 3.50 25.46 3.75
C GLY A 464 4.84 24.85 3.29
N ASP A 465 5.59 25.52 2.41
CA ASP A 465 6.94 25.14 1.97
C ASP A 465 8.05 25.81 2.81
N ASN A 466 9.30 25.49 2.50
CA ASN A 466 10.49 26.10 3.10
C ASN A 466 11.64 26.31 2.09
N ASP A 467 12.79 26.78 2.57
CA ASP A 467 13.99 27.07 1.77
C ASP A 467 14.50 25.89 0.93
N ALA A 468 14.32 24.65 1.41
CA ALA A 468 14.71 23.44 0.69
C ALA A 468 13.73 23.03 -0.43
N SER A 469 12.55 23.64 -0.51
CA SER A 469 11.49 23.17 -1.40
C SER A 469 11.85 23.33 -2.90
N TRP A 470 12.60 24.38 -3.26
CA TRP A 470 13.06 24.56 -4.63
C TRP A 470 14.17 23.59 -5.05
N THR A 471 15.00 23.10 -4.13
CA THR A 471 16.07 22.13 -4.42
C THR A 471 15.58 20.69 -4.39
N THR A 472 14.53 20.41 -3.59
CA THR A 472 13.87 19.11 -3.50
C THR A 472 12.77 18.97 -4.56
N ALA A 473 11.52 19.32 -4.23
CA ALA A 473 10.37 19.21 -5.12
C ALA A 473 10.49 20.11 -6.36
N GLY A 474 11.09 21.29 -6.23
CA GLY A 474 11.28 22.23 -7.35
C GLY A 474 12.44 21.89 -8.29
N ARG A 475 13.35 20.98 -7.92
CA ARG A 475 14.47 20.54 -8.76
C ARG A 475 15.31 21.66 -9.38
N ALA A 476 15.35 22.84 -8.76
CA ALA A 476 15.91 24.04 -9.34
C ALA A 476 17.36 23.84 -9.78
N ASN A 477 18.20 23.26 -8.93
CA ASN A 477 19.59 22.96 -9.24
C ASN A 477 19.73 22.03 -10.47
N VAL A 478 18.86 21.02 -10.61
CA VAL A 478 18.91 20.09 -11.75
C VAL A 478 18.46 20.77 -13.05
N ILE A 479 17.40 21.58 -12.98
CA ILE A 479 16.90 22.35 -14.12
C ILE A 479 17.97 23.33 -14.59
N LEU A 480 18.60 24.06 -13.66
CA LEU A 480 19.65 25.03 -13.96
C LEU A 480 20.92 24.36 -14.50
N ASP A 481 21.36 23.22 -13.95
CA ASP A 481 22.48 22.45 -14.48
C ASP A 481 22.24 22.01 -15.93
N ASN A 482 21.03 21.53 -16.23
CA ASN A 482 20.66 21.10 -17.58
C ASN A 482 20.65 22.30 -18.54
N LEU A 483 20.04 23.43 -18.16
CA LEU A 483 20.04 24.65 -18.97
C LEU A 483 21.45 25.21 -19.19
N TYR A 484 22.31 25.13 -18.17
CA TYR A 484 23.71 25.52 -18.26
C TYR A 484 24.47 24.66 -19.27
N ALA A 485 24.31 23.33 -19.19
CA ALA A 485 24.95 22.39 -20.10
C ALA A 485 24.44 22.55 -21.55
N GLU A 486 23.19 22.98 -21.73
CA GLU A 486 22.60 23.32 -23.02
C GLU A 486 23.04 24.70 -23.56
N GLY A 487 23.85 25.46 -22.81
CA GLY A 487 24.28 26.81 -23.19
C GLY A 487 23.17 27.85 -23.17
N LYS A 488 22.05 27.56 -22.49
CA LYS A 488 20.87 28.44 -22.41
C LYS A 488 20.84 29.31 -21.16
N LEU A 489 21.67 29.02 -20.17
CA LEU A 489 21.73 29.73 -18.90
C LEU A 489 22.98 30.62 -18.83
N GLU A 490 22.80 31.92 -18.59
CA GLU A 490 23.90 32.75 -18.11
C GLU A 490 24.29 32.29 -16.69
N PRO A 491 25.58 32.11 -16.36
CA PRO A 491 25.97 31.71 -15.01
C PRO A 491 25.43 32.71 -13.98
N MET A 492 24.65 32.23 -13.02
CA MET A 492 24.00 33.06 -12.00
C MET A 492 24.02 32.36 -10.63
N LEU A 493 23.99 33.15 -9.57
CA LEU A 493 23.69 32.66 -8.23
C LEU A 493 22.16 32.54 -8.08
N VAL A 494 21.66 31.49 -7.42
CA VAL A 494 20.23 31.42 -7.05
C VAL A 494 20.09 31.28 -5.54
N VAL A 495 19.36 32.19 -4.91
CA VAL A 495 19.16 32.27 -3.46
C VAL A 495 17.72 31.88 -3.16
N MET A 496 17.54 30.85 -2.34
CA MET A 496 16.25 30.24 -2.00
C MET A 496 16.04 30.35 -0.47
N PRO A 497 15.54 31.49 0.04
CA PRO A 497 15.33 31.68 1.46
C PRO A 497 14.00 31.07 1.94
N SER A 498 13.88 30.88 3.26
CA SER A 498 12.58 30.58 3.87
C SER A 498 11.71 31.84 3.83
N GLY A 499 10.58 31.80 3.14
CA GLY A 499 9.57 32.85 3.11
C GLY A 499 8.73 32.91 4.40
N HIS A 500 8.68 31.82 5.17
CA HIS A 500 8.08 31.80 6.50
C HIS A 500 9.12 32.27 7.53
N THR A 501 8.72 33.22 8.38
CA THR A 501 9.52 33.75 9.49
C THR A 501 9.14 33.04 10.81
N GLU A 502 9.88 33.34 11.88
CA GLU A 502 9.53 32.85 13.23
C GLU A 502 8.32 33.60 13.83
N GLU A 503 7.84 34.67 13.18
CA GLU A 503 6.64 35.36 13.64
C GLU A 503 5.40 34.50 13.39
N GLU A 504 4.54 34.35 14.40
CA GLU A 504 3.29 33.61 14.26
C GLU A 504 2.36 34.32 13.28
N GLY A 505 2.09 33.67 12.15
CA GLY A 505 1.13 34.17 11.17
C GLY A 505 1.35 33.62 9.77
N PHE A 506 0.34 33.78 8.94
CA PHE A 506 0.47 33.59 7.50
C PHE A 506 0.41 34.97 6.84
N PHE A 507 1.58 35.50 6.48
CA PHE A 507 1.72 36.88 6.03
C PHE A 507 1.58 36.98 4.51
N MET A 508 0.58 37.75 4.08
CA MET A 508 0.33 38.14 2.69
C MET A 508 -0.24 39.56 2.64
N GLY A 509 0.22 40.43 3.55
CA GLY A 509 -0.21 41.83 3.65
C GLY A 509 0.25 42.67 2.46
N VAL A 510 -0.12 43.95 2.42
CA VAL A 510 0.28 44.87 1.35
C VAL A 510 1.63 45.52 1.67
N GLY A 511 2.59 45.39 0.75
CA GLY A 511 3.90 46.02 0.83
C GLY A 511 4.85 45.41 1.87
N PRO A 512 6.10 45.88 1.92
CA PRO A 512 7.15 45.28 2.75
C PRO A 512 6.94 45.47 4.25
N ASP A 513 6.11 46.43 4.66
CA ASP A 513 5.86 46.70 6.08
C ASP A 513 4.90 45.71 6.75
N GLN A 514 4.05 45.07 5.95
CA GLN A 514 3.02 44.13 6.42
C GLN A 514 3.45 42.65 6.26
N ASP A 515 4.68 42.41 5.82
CA ASP A 515 5.26 41.08 5.75
C ASP A 515 6.70 41.09 6.31
N PRO A 516 6.93 40.43 7.47
CA PRO A 516 8.24 40.41 8.12
C PRO A 516 9.34 39.82 7.23
N PHE A 517 9.01 38.89 6.33
CA PHE A 517 10.00 38.33 5.40
C PHE A 517 10.52 39.38 4.42
N CYS A 518 9.69 40.33 3.96
CA CYS A 518 10.14 41.35 3.02
C CYS A 518 11.23 42.24 3.64
N LYS A 519 11.12 42.55 4.95
CA LYS A 519 12.16 43.30 5.68
C LYS A 519 13.45 42.50 5.80
N ASP A 520 13.33 41.22 6.17
CA ASP A 520 14.50 40.35 6.24
C ASP A 520 15.20 40.18 4.87
N LEU A 521 14.43 40.05 3.79
CA LEU A 521 14.98 39.98 2.44
C LEU A 521 15.79 41.22 2.08
N LEU A 522 15.20 42.41 2.30
CA LEU A 522 15.79 43.69 1.93
C LEU A 522 16.99 44.07 2.82
N ASN A 523 16.88 43.88 4.12
CA ASN A 523 17.84 44.42 5.08
C ASN A 523 18.91 43.41 5.54
N ASP A 524 18.64 42.11 5.45
CA ASP A 524 19.54 41.07 5.95
C ASP A 524 20.03 40.13 4.83
N ILE A 525 19.12 39.51 4.07
CA ILE A 525 19.49 38.50 3.05
C ILE A 525 20.28 39.14 1.89
N ILE A 526 19.76 40.20 1.26
CA ILE A 526 20.46 40.83 0.12
C ILE A 526 21.87 41.29 0.53
N PRO A 527 22.06 42.05 1.64
CA PRO A 527 23.39 42.43 2.11
C PRO A 527 24.29 41.24 2.48
N LEU A 528 23.75 40.18 3.07
CA LEU A 528 24.51 38.95 3.36
C LEU A 528 25.05 38.33 2.08
N ILE A 529 24.21 38.18 1.05
CA ILE A 529 24.62 37.58 -0.23
C ILE A 529 25.69 38.42 -0.92
N GLU A 530 25.53 39.74 -0.92
CA GLU A 530 26.48 40.68 -1.53
C GLU A 530 27.84 40.74 -0.83
N SER A 531 27.86 40.54 0.49
CA SER A 531 29.09 40.50 1.28
C SER A 531 29.78 39.14 1.26
N THR A 532 29.02 38.06 1.04
CA THR A 532 29.53 36.67 1.12
C THR A 532 29.96 36.13 -0.24
N TYR A 533 29.22 36.42 -1.31
CA TYR A 533 29.46 35.86 -2.65
C TYR A 533 29.96 36.93 -3.63
N PRO A 534 30.71 36.55 -4.69
CA PRO A 534 31.14 37.48 -5.72
C PRO A 534 29.98 37.81 -6.66
N VAL A 535 29.01 38.59 -6.18
CA VAL A 535 27.80 38.97 -6.92
C VAL A 535 27.81 40.45 -7.31
N SER A 536 27.06 40.76 -8.36
CA SER A 536 26.84 42.11 -8.85
C SER A 536 25.73 42.79 -8.06
N THR A 537 25.91 44.07 -7.74
CA THR A 537 24.88 44.88 -7.07
C THR A 537 24.04 45.72 -8.05
N ILE A 538 24.37 45.66 -9.35
CA ILE A 538 23.68 46.37 -10.43
C ILE A 538 22.24 45.83 -10.55
N ARG A 539 21.27 46.74 -10.70
CA ARG A 539 19.84 46.45 -10.87
C ARG A 539 19.55 45.36 -11.91
N SER A 540 20.08 45.51 -13.13
CA SER A 540 19.91 44.55 -14.23
C SER A 540 20.62 43.21 -14.00
N HIS A 541 21.35 43.03 -12.89
CA HIS A 541 21.94 41.75 -12.48
C HIS A 541 21.21 41.13 -11.27
N ARG A 542 20.03 41.67 -10.90
CA ARG A 542 19.21 41.15 -9.80
C ARG A 542 17.81 40.80 -10.28
N ALA A 543 17.44 39.54 -10.12
CA ALA A 543 16.13 38.99 -10.44
C ALA A 543 15.42 38.50 -9.17
N ILE A 544 14.09 38.57 -9.15
CA ILE A 544 13.27 38.04 -8.08
C ILE A 544 12.06 37.29 -8.64
N ALA A 545 11.84 36.07 -8.16
CA ALA A 545 10.78 35.18 -8.61
C ALA A 545 10.17 34.45 -7.42
N GLY A 546 8.87 34.15 -7.46
CA GLY A 546 8.20 33.51 -6.34
C GLY A 546 6.87 32.88 -6.72
N LEU A 547 6.53 31.76 -6.06
CA LEU A 547 5.29 31.02 -6.28
C LEU A 547 4.28 31.28 -5.16
N SER A 548 2.98 31.36 -5.49
CA SER A 548 1.89 31.46 -4.50
C SER A 548 2.10 32.59 -3.47
N MET A 549 2.24 32.28 -2.18
CA MET A 549 2.65 33.20 -1.12
C MET A 549 3.92 33.97 -1.47
N GLY A 550 4.99 33.28 -1.88
CA GLY A 550 6.23 33.90 -2.33
C GLY A 550 6.01 34.82 -3.53
N GLY A 551 5.03 34.53 -4.37
CA GLY A 551 4.63 35.43 -5.47
C GLY A 551 4.06 36.77 -4.98
N VAL A 552 3.35 36.81 -3.87
CA VAL A 552 2.93 38.08 -3.24
C VAL A 552 4.13 38.78 -2.58
N GLN A 553 5.01 38.02 -1.92
CA GLN A 553 6.22 38.56 -1.29
C GLN A 553 7.15 39.24 -2.30
N ILE A 554 7.38 38.63 -3.47
CA ILE A 554 8.22 39.24 -4.49
C ILE A 554 7.57 40.49 -5.11
N LEU A 555 6.24 40.52 -5.25
CA LEU A 555 5.53 41.72 -5.72
C LEU A 555 5.59 42.86 -4.70
N ASN A 556 5.36 42.56 -3.42
CA ASN A 556 5.49 43.52 -2.32
C ASN A 556 6.92 44.05 -2.19
N THR A 557 7.92 43.24 -2.53
CA THR A 557 9.33 43.66 -2.48
C THR A 557 9.69 44.49 -3.71
N ALA A 558 9.42 43.99 -4.92
CA ALA A 558 9.91 44.59 -6.15
C ALA A 558 9.15 45.86 -6.54
N LEU A 559 7.82 45.92 -6.36
CA LEU A 559 7.04 47.11 -6.73
C LEU A 559 7.29 48.29 -5.78
N TRP A 560 7.67 48.03 -4.53
CA TRP A 560 8.07 49.07 -3.57
C TRP A 560 9.53 49.50 -3.70
N ASN A 561 10.37 48.70 -4.36
CA ASN A 561 11.80 48.96 -4.54
C ASN A 561 12.23 48.67 -5.99
N PRO A 562 11.59 49.31 -7.00
CA PRO A 562 11.81 48.97 -8.41
C PRO A 562 13.25 49.28 -8.89
N GLU A 563 13.99 50.11 -8.17
CA GLU A 563 15.41 50.41 -8.40
C GLU A 563 16.34 49.23 -8.07
N LEU A 564 15.88 48.25 -7.29
CA LEU A 564 16.71 47.12 -6.88
C LEU A 564 16.67 45.94 -7.86
N PHE A 565 15.58 45.75 -8.61
CA PHE A 565 15.39 44.55 -9.42
C PHE A 565 15.23 44.90 -10.90
N GLY A 566 15.92 44.16 -11.76
CA GLY A 566 15.71 44.21 -13.21
C GLY A 566 14.61 43.23 -13.66
N TYR A 567 14.44 42.11 -12.96
CA TYR A 567 13.55 41.03 -13.39
C TYR A 567 12.58 40.64 -12.28
N VAL A 568 11.28 40.59 -12.58
CA VAL A 568 10.21 40.27 -11.64
C VAL A 568 9.30 39.18 -12.21
N ILE A 569 9.25 38.02 -11.55
CA ILE A 569 8.58 36.81 -12.04
C ILE A 569 7.61 36.22 -10.99
N PRO A 570 6.38 36.74 -10.87
CA PRO A 570 5.35 36.15 -10.03
C PRO A 570 4.76 34.88 -10.70
N MET A 571 4.59 33.82 -9.92
CA MET A 571 4.07 32.52 -10.39
C MET A 571 2.86 32.07 -9.56
N SER A 572 1.77 31.66 -10.22
CA SER A 572 0.56 31.14 -9.57
C SER A 572 0.13 31.99 -8.37
N THR A 573 0.01 33.30 -8.56
CA THR A 573 -0.19 34.27 -7.47
C THR A 573 -1.05 35.44 -7.90
N GLY A 574 -1.54 36.21 -6.93
CA GLY A 574 -2.26 37.46 -7.14
C GLY A 574 -2.68 38.09 -5.82
N TYR A 575 -3.02 39.37 -5.85
CA TYR A 575 -3.58 40.07 -4.69
C TYR A 575 -5.04 39.70 -4.45
N PHE A 576 -5.41 39.55 -3.17
CA PHE A 576 -6.80 39.39 -2.78
C PHE A 576 -7.54 40.73 -2.88
N SER A 577 -8.86 40.69 -3.04
CA SER A 577 -9.68 41.90 -3.19
C SER A 577 -9.47 42.95 -2.09
N PRO A 578 -9.34 42.60 -0.79
CA PRO A 578 -9.01 43.58 0.25
C PRO A 578 -7.64 44.23 0.06
N ASN A 579 -6.63 43.47 -0.40
CA ASN A 579 -5.31 44.01 -0.69
C ASN A 579 -5.36 45.00 -1.86
N ILE A 580 -6.11 44.68 -2.92
CA ILE A 580 -6.29 45.59 -4.06
C ILE A 580 -6.95 46.90 -3.63
N ALA A 581 -7.99 46.83 -2.79
CA ALA A 581 -8.64 48.02 -2.26
C ALA A 581 -7.66 48.89 -1.45
N GLU A 582 -6.88 48.27 -0.57
CA GLU A 582 -5.87 48.95 0.22
C GLU A 582 -4.74 49.55 -0.64
N ILE A 583 -4.27 48.84 -1.67
CA ILE A 583 -3.27 49.36 -2.62
C ILE A 583 -3.80 50.61 -3.31
N LYS A 584 -5.04 50.56 -3.82
CA LYS A 584 -5.67 51.70 -4.49
C LYS A 584 -5.89 52.89 -3.56
N GLU A 585 -6.19 52.66 -2.29
CA GLU A 585 -6.46 53.72 -1.31
C GLU A 585 -5.18 54.35 -0.75
N LYS A 586 -4.22 53.52 -0.33
CA LYS A 586 -3.07 53.95 0.49
C LYS A 586 -1.74 53.94 -0.24
N TYR A 587 -1.60 53.11 -1.29
CA TYR A 587 -0.32 52.86 -1.96
C TYR A 587 -0.37 53.13 -3.47
N ALA A 588 -1.32 53.97 -3.92
CA ALA A 588 -1.45 54.33 -5.32
C ALA A 588 -0.18 54.99 -5.89
N ASP A 589 0.54 55.77 -5.07
CA ASP A 589 1.79 56.42 -5.50
C ASP A 589 2.92 55.41 -5.74
N VAL A 590 2.91 54.26 -5.05
CA VAL A 590 3.86 53.17 -5.31
C VAL A 590 3.60 52.57 -6.69
N MET A 591 2.33 52.28 -7.02
CA MET A 591 1.95 51.69 -8.31
C MET A 591 2.15 52.65 -9.49
N LYS A 592 2.22 53.96 -9.23
CA LYS A 592 2.49 55.00 -10.24
C LYS A 592 3.98 55.27 -10.45
N ASN A 593 4.87 54.58 -9.74
CA ASN A 593 6.30 54.77 -9.91
C ASN A 593 6.74 54.33 -11.31
N GLU A 594 7.24 55.27 -12.11
CA GLU A 594 7.63 55.04 -13.51
C GLU A 594 8.77 54.00 -13.66
N GLU A 595 9.58 53.80 -12.61
CA GLU A 595 10.66 52.79 -12.58
C GLU A 595 10.13 51.34 -12.68
N ILE A 596 8.85 51.09 -12.33
CA ILE A 596 8.20 49.78 -12.47
C ILE A 596 8.18 49.36 -13.95
N ASN A 597 7.86 50.28 -14.86
CA ASN A 597 7.85 49.99 -16.30
C ASN A 597 9.27 49.97 -16.91
N GLN A 598 10.31 50.14 -16.09
CA GLN A 598 11.71 50.00 -16.51
C GLN A 598 12.30 48.64 -16.13
N PHE A 599 11.51 47.68 -15.62
CA PHE A 599 11.99 46.31 -15.43
C PHE A 599 12.44 45.71 -16.78
N ASP A 600 13.63 45.12 -16.81
CA ASP A 600 14.15 44.38 -17.96
C ASP A 600 13.20 43.23 -18.36
N LEU A 601 12.51 42.64 -17.37
CA LEU A 601 11.43 41.69 -17.60
C LEU A 601 10.44 41.68 -16.42
N PHE A 602 9.17 41.97 -16.69
CA PHE A 602 8.07 41.65 -15.81
C PHE A 602 7.22 40.55 -16.48
N GLN A 603 7.29 39.32 -15.96
CA GLN A 603 6.63 38.15 -16.57
C GLN A 603 5.84 37.36 -15.52
N ILE A 604 4.52 37.40 -15.64
CA ILE A 604 3.58 36.68 -14.81
C ILE A 604 3.33 35.29 -15.40
N TYR A 605 3.42 34.25 -14.56
CA TYR A 605 3.06 32.87 -14.91
C TYR A 605 1.88 32.37 -14.06
N MET A 606 1.00 31.57 -14.66
CA MET A 606 -0.16 30.98 -13.99
C MET A 606 -0.31 29.49 -14.28
N GLY A 607 -0.86 28.71 -13.34
CA GLY A 607 -1.02 27.25 -13.46
C GLY A 607 -2.25 26.78 -14.23
N GLY A 608 -2.97 27.67 -14.91
CA GLY A 608 -4.23 27.37 -15.58
C GLY A 608 -5.46 27.83 -14.79
N GLU A 609 -6.64 27.65 -15.38
CA GLU A 609 -7.92 28.11 -14.81
C GLU A 609 -8.32 27.35 -13.53
N GLU A 610 -7.81 26.13 -13.34
CA GLU A 610 -8.03 25.31 -12.14
C GLU A 610 -7.07 25.68 -10.99
N ASP A 611 -6.10 26.57 -11.23
CA ASP A 611 -5.22 27.06 -10.18
C ASP A 611 -6.01 27.91 -9.18
N ILE A 612 -5.84 27.64 -7.88
CA ILE A 612 -6.57 28.34 -6.81
C ILE A 612 -6.30 29.86 -6.78
N ALA A 613 -5.17 30.30 -7.34
CA ALA A 613 -4.79 31.71 -7.41
C ALA A 613 -5.29 32.41 -8.69
N TYR A 614 -5.93 31.67 -9.62
CA TYR A 614 -6.29 32.19 -10.94
C TYR A 614 -7.13 33.48 -10.87
N GLN A 615 -8.19 33.49 -10.07
CA GLN A 615 -9.05 34.66 -9.96
C GLN A 615 -8.35 35.86 -9.31
N ASN A 616 -7.53 35.63 -8.29
CA ASN A 616 -6.75 36.69 -7.65
C ASN A 616 -5.73 37.30 -8.63
N ASN A 617 -5.16 36.48 -9.50
CA ASN A 617 -4.26 36.94 -10.55
C ASN A 617 -4.95 37.85 -11.57
N LEU A 618 -6.14 37.44 -12.05
CA LEU A 618 -6.94 38.29 -12.95
C LEU A 618 -7.27 39.64 -12.31
N ASN A 619 -7.65 39.64 -11.04
CA ASN A 619 -7.96 40.87 -10.31
C ASN A 619 -6.73 41.78 -10.16
N MET A 620 -5.56 41.19 -9.89
CA MET A 620 -4.29 41.91 -9.80
C MET A 620 -3.87 42.50 -11.15
N MET A 621 -3.97 41.72 -12.23
CA MET A 621 -3.65 42.19 -13.59
C MET A 621 -4.57 43.34 -14.00
N ALA A 622 -5.87 43.26 -13.72
CA ALA A 622 -6.78 44.38 -13.95
C ALA A 622 -6.40 45.63 -13.14
N MET A 623 -5.91 45.48 -11.90
CA MET A 623 -5.37 46.59 -11.13
C MET A 623 -4.10 47.15 -11.77
N PHE A 624 -3.19 46.32 -12.26
CA PHE A 624 -1.99 46.77 -12.98
C PHE A 624 -2.36 47.54 -14.25
N ASP A 625 -3.34 47.07 -15.02
CA ASP A 625 -3.87 47.78 -16.20
C ASP A 625 -4.42 49.16 -15.82
N ASP A 626 -5.18 49.27 -14.71
CA ASP A 626 -5.71 50.54 -14.20
C ASP A 626 -4.60 51.55 -13.85
N PHE A 627 -3.43 51.08 -13.40
CA PHE A 627 -2.27 51.91 -13.07
C PHE A 627 -1.29 52.10 -14.24
N GLY A 628 -1.52 51.46 -15.39
CA GLY A 628 -0.62 51.51 -16.55
C GLY A 628 0.70 50.77 -16.36
N ILE A 629 0.71 49.73 -15.51
CA ILE A 629 1.88 48.87 -15.29
C ILE A 629 1.97 47.86 -16.44
N GLU A 630 3.11 47.81 -17.12
CA GLU A 630 3.38 46.90 -18.23
C GLU A 630 3.91 45.55 -17.72
N TYR A 631 3.33 44.46 -18.20
CA TYR A 631 3.75 43.10 -17.86
C TYR A 631 3.46 42.13 -19.01
N ASN A 632 4.20 41.03 -19.04
CA ASN A 632 3.92 39.87 -19.88
C ASN A 632 3.15 38.82 -19.07
N TYR A 633 2.20 38.14 -19.70
CA TYR A 633 1.41 37.09 -19.05
C TYR A 633 1.50 35.77 -19.82
N LYS A 634 1.73 34.67 -19.09
CA LYS A 634 1.68 33.30 -19.60
C LYS A 634 0.78 32.46 -18.72
N ASN A 635 -0.35 32.03 -19.26
CA ASN A 635 -1.17 31.02 -18.63
C ASN A 635 -0.70 29.62 -19.05
N GLY A 636 -0.24 28.84 -18.08
CA GLY A 636 0.13 27.44 -18.26
C GLY A 636 -1.02 26.49 -17.94
N GLY A 637 -0.69 25.22 -17.70
CA GLY A 637 -1.59 24.22 -17.12
C GLY A 637 -0.89 23.47 -15.99
N LYS A 638 -1.59 22.51 -15.37
CA LYS A 638 -1.16 21.66 -14.23
C LYS A 638 -1.47 22.20 -12.82
N GLY A 639 -2.28 23.24 -12.72
CA GLY A 639 -2.86 23.75 -11.47
C GLY A 639 -1.82 24.32 -10.50
N HIS A 640 -2.20 24.40 -9.23
CA HIS A 640 -1.38 24.98 -8.17
C HIS A 640 -0.36 23.99 -7.59
N THR A 641 0.56 23.51 -8.43
CA THR A 641 1.49 22.41 -8.09
C THR A 641 2.92 22.68 -8.54
N PHE A 642 3.90 21.95 -7.96
CA PHE A 642 5.29 22.01 -8.42
C PHE A 642 5.47 21.55 -9.88
N LEU A 643 4.53 20.81 -10.47
CA LEU A 643 4.56 20.48 -11.89
C LEU A 643 4.53 21.75 -12.75
N THR A 644 3.74 22.74 -12.35
CA THR A 644 3.66 24.07 -12.98
C THR A 644 4.96 24.83 -12.77
N TRP A 645 5.40 24.98 -11.51
CA TRP A 645 6.49 25.89 -11.16
C TRP A 645 7.86 25.45 -11.70
N ARG A 646 8.09 24.14 -11.83
CA ARG A 646 9.29 23.60 -12.49
C ARG A 646 9.37 24.00 -13.97
N ARG A 647 8.24 23.97 -14.68
CA ARG A 647 8.16 24.39 -16.09
C ARG A 647 8.36 25.89 -16.21
N ASN A 648 7.76 26.67 -15.31
CA ASN A 648 7.99 28.12 -15.26
C ASN A 648 9.49 28.43 -15.08
N LEU A 649 10.18 27.80 -14.12
CA LEU A 649 11.62 27.99 -13.92
C LEU A 649 12.43 27.65 -15.17
N HIS A 650 12.13 26.49 -15.79
CA HIS A 650 12.76 26.09 -17.05
C HIS A 650 12.56 27.13 -18.16
N ASP A 651 11.39 27.76 -18.22
CA ASP A 651 11.03 28.73 -19.26
C ASP A 651 11.61 30.12 -19.02
N PHE A 652 11.61 30.63 -17.78
CA PHE A 652 12.07 32.00 -17.50
C PHE A 652 13.56 32.10 -17.20
N ALA A 653 14.20 31.07 -16.61
CA ALA A 653 15.62 31.15 -16.27
C ALA A 653 16.52 31.48 -17.47
N PRO A 654 16.26 30.95 -18.69
CA PRO A 654 16.99 31.33 -19.88
C PRO A 654 16.82 32.79 -20.30
N LEU A 655 15.78 33.50 -19.84
CA LEU A 655 15.51 34.89 -20.23
C LEU A 655 16.29 35.91 -19.38
N LEU A 656 16.82 35.48 -18.24
CA LEU A 656 17.49 36.36 -17.29
C LEU A 656 18.89 36.77 -17.79
N PHE A 657 19.26 38.02 -17.50
CA PHE A 657 20.62 38.57 -17.63
C PHE A 657 21.24 38.52 -19.04
N LYS A 658 20.42 38.43 -20.09
CA LYS A 658 20.90 38.44 -21.50
C LYS A 658 21.34 39.82 -22.01
N ASN A 659 20.80 40.89 -21.44
CA ASN A 659 21.12 42.26 -21.83
C ASN A 659 22.28 42.75 -20.95
N LYS A 660 23.52 42.58 -21.44
CA LYS A 660 24.75 43.03 -20.75
C LYS A 660 25.06 44.49 -21.05
#